data_AF-A0AAU9JFV5-F1
#
_entry.id   AF-A0AAU9JFV5-F1
#
_cell.length_a   1.000
_cell.length_b   1.000
_cell.length_c   1.000
_cell.angle_alpha   90.00
_cell.angle_beta   90.00
_cell.angle_gamma   90.00
#
_symmetry.space_group_name_H-M   'P 1'
#
loop_
_entity.id
_entity.type
_entity.pdbx_description
1 polymer ?
#
loop_
_entity_poly.entity_id
_entity_poly.type
_entity_poly.pdbx_seq_one_letter_code
_entity_poly.pdbx_strand_id
1 'polypeptide(L)'
;MKRLSCYLITICIRALIAASLPIFLYFSSYTPAKIKSSVGAFIDTYEPNTQKEISRIFLNENFQPRQSNFGDDIIIIIDETYNLKLSYKIQKYALNAQIPIFYTKNSSAIADNSPFTYIAHSPLSLINDAYDKLMHHFGIQKLAIVWVYTEENEFLVRFFDNDPHFEVNSIVISDNLNQDLINHIISRELKPSGIANIIVLADSENCKNIQKSLIDYNMVKSGYLIILGHSCLNNAIIDGSISILPNIDIYSSTEEESYVNNLILLLDSLENKYGNQTFTKLQFWHSFQEFKKSFVWDFTIINRKNSNFYNVGKISNGKIEIIGNIQYPGGAEDLPVSSRINILISGNVGTFNPPGYLESAVNKLYHEGTHFAVQKINTSKEILQNFYLKLNDQINCGASVWINDFANNCYLEKRSEMGVAYLASYLSSISIATLNLFKETNFSIPMVSGANSAHSLSNSTIFPAFTRISTSSDYMGKTWVIYMKVMGWTSCVLLYADDAYDVSVYQNFLQTSESQGITILNKEEFRKIPFMYNTSQLENYRKNFQEAIDQNCNIFFLFCADPSFLYVFNSLYDMGIRKGDALFLINGLTGSDLLYATPGVNTAKTAQLLNGILYLFIPEWIGTLGNKLKIEFDQLYPLHGNRIRCVHYDAVWAIAEAVQMLINSGKNYEDYHAMNSAIKNVRFRGCSGSVMIENGSNDRRLNIYSLYNSYYDNSTNKWIANEVGHFSPYSGTFFQLTNPIVWPGNSAPSTFKHYDCPYKNKKVHISIKSKLISMSICLCTVIFCILFVFFIIKVKFSYELEKISEQKYFTDPDNWMMAIIFIESLQFQGIGPSFEAFNALYYDICSVMSYNLEFFSGFKDETFWRFFYGTIFFGLFWFALQLIIVIKIEKIGLYWIYETAVKIEEIIGALMAGIFFQPILSMLLKITQCDYGSGEDLTDAFFNYDCHFSCWDSHYFSIMIPTVLIAFIYIAFSLKIRPLWQENQFDLNIKEDPACMMIKGLVQTILIAIYETLHKTNKIIHCSIFLFIMIFYLIFIAFRKCFNYDRANLFQICLTVCVIWNSILSLAYIIINTGHSYIWLIVQFLGIFTVIMCSVWAMRRLPPSILIKKEGKSILKLFRFSLMGSNFWSQSSRSMNLDQRFVNLYLNEENSNRMHSIAPMNIVDSPKMPYISDNKGEESPEKQAWSIFPIFSMPSETNKALNCSKEFWK
;
A
#
# COMPACT_ATOMS: atom_id res chain seq x y z
N MET A 1 8.26 35.32 -72.00
CA MET A 1 7.71 34.06 -72.59
C MET A 1 7.95 33.93 -74.11
N LYS A 2 7.62 32.77 -74.73
CA LYS A 2 8.17 32.18 -75.98
C LYS A 2 8.31 33.00 -77.30
N ARG A 3 7.80 34.23 -77.44
CA ARG A 3 8.20 35.15 -78.55
C ARG A 3 9.34 36.07 -78.13
N LEU A 4 9.46 36.34 -76.85
CA LEU A 4 10.30 37.37 -76.27
C LEU A 4 11.78 36.93 -76.20
N SER A 5 12.09 35.73 -75.69
CA SER A 5 13.47 35.21 -75.69
C SER A 5 14.11 35.23 -77.09
N CYS A 6 13.32 34.93 -78.12
CA CYS A 6 13.73 35.04 -79.53
C CYS A 6 14.00 36.50 -79.97
N TYR A 7 13.13 37.44 -79.56
CA TYR A 7 13.28 38.88 -79.79
C TYR A 7 14.42 39.52 -78.98
N LEU A 8 14.82 38.88 -77.89
CA LEU A 8 15.79 39.39 -76.93
C LEU A 8 17.22 38.90 -77.20
N ILE A 9 17.41 37.64 -77.61
CA ILE A 9 18.67 37.19 -78.22
C ILE A 9 18.99 38.04 -79.47
N THR A 10 17.95 38.37 -80.24
CA THR A 10 18.00 39.33 -81.37
C THR A 10 18.50 40.72 -80.96
N ILE A 11 18.13 41.22 -79.77
CA ILE A 11 18.60 42.52 -79.24
C ILE A 11 20.04 42.42 -78.73
N CYS A 12 20.39 41.38 -77.98
CA CYS A 12 21.75 41.21 -77.47
C CYS A 12 22.78 41.04 -78.60
N ILE A 13 22.44 40.29 -79.65
CA ILE A 13 23.29 40.18 -80.84
C ILE A 13 23.35 41.52 -81.61
N ARG A 14 22.26 42.31 -81.66
CA ARG A 14 22.29 43.68 -82.24
C ARG A 14 23.30 44.59 -81.54
N ALA A 15 23.27 44.67 -80.21
CA ALA A 15 24.20 45.49 -79.45
C ALA A 15 25.66 45.01 -79.58
N LEU A 16 25.90 43.70 -79.52
CA LEU A 16 27.24 43.12 -79.66
C LEU A 16 27.81 43.23 -81.09
N ILE A 17 26.97 43.21 -82.13
CA ILE A 17 27.36 43.56 -83.51
C ILE A 17 27.73 45.04 -83.61
N ALA A 18 26.97 45.95 -82.99
CA ALA A 18 27.30 47.38 -82.97
C ALA A 18 28.67 47.64 -82.28
N ALA A 19 28.96 46.89 -81.21
CA ALA A 19 30.27 46.89 -80.55
C ALA A 19 31.40 46.17 -81.33
N SER A 20 31.11 45.58 -82.50
CA SER A 20 32.07 44.87 -83.37
C SER A 20 32.79 43.68 -82.69
N LEU A 21 32.11 42.96 -81.79
CA LEU A 21 32.68 41.83 -81.02
C LEU A 21 32.30 40.46 -81.63
N PRO A 22 33.26 39.53 -81.86
CA PRO A 22 32.96 38.19 -82.36
C PRO A 22 32.34 37.28 -81.29
N ILE A 23 31.10 36.84 -81.53
CA ILE A 23 30.30 36.01 -80.61
C ILE A 23 30.30 34.55 -81.06
N PHE A 24 30.42 33.61 -80.13
CA PHE A 24 30.16 32.18 -80.36
C PHE A 24 28.94 31.71 -79.55
N LEU A 25 27.79 31.60 -80.22
CA LEU A 25 26.59 30.96 -79.69
C LEU A 25 26.64 29.45 -79.90
N TYR A 26 26.49 28.68 -78.83
CA TYR A 26 26.41 27.21 -78.87
C TYR A 26 24.99 26.72 -78.57
N PHE A 27 24.50 25.82 -79.42
CA PHE A 27 23.21 25.14 -79.28
C PHE A 27 23.40 23.62 -79.42
N SER A 28 22.68 22.81 -78.65
CA SER A 28 22.67 21.34 -78.75
C SER A 28 21.32 20.81 -79.22
N SER A 29 21.16 19.50 -79.41
CA SER A 29 19.85 18.86 -79.60
C SER A 29 18.81 19.24 -78.53
N TYR A 30 19.22 19.48 -77.29
CA TYR A 30 18.35 19.83 -76.17
C TYR A 30 17.86 21.29 -76.19
N THR A 31 18.55 22.19 -76.92
CA THR A 31 18.07 23.56 -77.15
C THR A 31 16.72 23.54 -77.89
N PRO A 32 15.65 24.16 -77.35
CA PRO A 32 14.33 24.18 -77.98
C PRO A 32 14.38 24.63 -79.44
N ALA A 33 13.81 23.81 -80.34
CA ALA A 33 13.92 24.03 -81.79
C ALA A 33 13.46 25.41 -82.29
N LYS A 34 12.50 26.04 -81.57
CA LYS A 34 12.05 27.41 -81.87
C LYS A 34 13.15 28.47 -81.66
N ILE A 35 13.99 28.32 -80.64
CA ILE A 35 15.12 29.25 -80.38
C ILE A 35 16.10 29.15 -81.55
N LYS A 36 16.50 27.93 -81.94
CA LYS A 36 17.35 27.70 -83.12
C LYS A 36 16.79 28.34 -84.39
N SER A 37 15.50 28.12 -84.68
CA SER A 37 14.87 28.67 -85.89
C SER A 37 14.79 30.20 -85.88
N SER A 38 14.56 30.81 -84.72
CA SER A 38 14.45 32.27 -84.61
C SER A 38 15.79 32.99 -84.59
N VAL A 39 16.83 32.37 -84.02
CA VAL A 39 18.20 32.91 -84.12
C VAL A 39 18.72 32.78 -85.55
N GLY A 40 18.50 31.65 -86.23
CA GLY A 40 18.82 31.49 -87.66
C GLY A 40 18.15 32.55 -88.53
N ALA A 41 16.81 32.64 -88.47
CA ALA A 41 16.03 33.61 -89.23
C ALA A 41 16.34 35.09 -88.91
N PHE A 42 17.03 35.37 -87.80
CA PHE A 42 17.54 36.69 -87.48
C PHE A 42 18.91 36.97 -88.12
N ILE A 43 19.83 36.01 -88.11
CA ILE A 43 21.15 36.10 -88.80
C ILE A 43 20.96 36.28 -90.31
N ASP A 44 19.91 35.66 -90.86
CA ASP A 44 19.49 35.81 -92.25
C ASP A 44 19.10 37.26 -92.65
N THR A 45 19.02 38.20 -91.70
CA THR A 45 18.64 39.61 -91.95
C THR A 45 19.81 40.61 -92.13
N TYR A 46 21.06 40.17 -92.05
CA TYR A 46 22.26 41.02 -92.18
C TYR A 46 22.94 40.92 -93.55
N GLU A 47 23.81 41.89 -93.88
CA GLU A 47 24.58 41.84 -95.13
C GLU A 47 25.54 40.64 -95.17
N PRO A 48 25.86 40.09 -96.37
CA PRO A 48 26.65 38.87 -96.52
C PRO A 48 28.04 38.90 -95.88
N ASN A 49 28.67 40.08 -95.75
CA ASN A 49 29.96 40.22 -95.07
C ASN A 49 29.81 40.10 -93.55
N THR A 50 28.83 40.79 -92.95
CA THR A 50 28.54 40.68 -91.51
C THR A 50 28.05 39.27 -91.16
N GLN A 51 27.23 38.65 -92.02
CA GLN A 51 26.87 37.24 -91.90
C GLN A 51 28.10 36.33 -91.88
N LYS A 52 29.17 36.65 -92.62
CA LYS A 52 30.40 35.83 -92.67
C LYS A 52 31.22 35.88 -91.38
N GLU A 53 31.08 36.94 -90.59
CA GLU A 53 31.68 37.05 -89.26
C GLU A 53 30.77 36.40 -88.19
N ILE A 54 29.46 36.61 -88.28
CA ILE A 54 28.46 36.03 -87.36
C ILE A 54 28.34 34.50 -87.51
N SER A 55 28.53 33.95 -88.72
CA SER A 55 28.21 32.54 -89.04
C SER A 55 29.16 31.46 -88.50
N ARG A 56 30.07 31.77 -87.57
CA ARG A 56 30.88 30.76 -86.83
C ARG A 56 30.08 30.05 -85.71
N ILE A 57 28.78 29.85 -85.91
CA ILE A 57 27.86 29.22 -84.96
C ILE A 57 27.94 27.70 -85.11
N PHE A 58 28.60 27.05 -84.15
CA PHE A 58 28.82 25.62 -84.15
C PHE A 58 27.64 24.85 -83.56
N LEU A 59 26.68 24.49 -84.43
CA LEU A 59 25.72 23.40 -84.19
C LEU A 59 26.45 22.05 -84.21
N ASN A 60 27.24 21.74 -83.18
CA ASN A 60 28.07 20.53 -83.13
C ASN A 60 28.05 19.88 -81.74
N GLU A 61 27.35 18.75 -81.63
CA GLU A 61 27.26 17.94 -80.41
C GLU A 61 28.61 17.35 -79.98
N ASN A 62 29.51 17.15 -80.94
CA ASN A 62 30.87 16.65 -80.71
C ASN A 62 31.87 17.80 -80.55
N PHE A 63 31.70 18.59 -79.48
CA PHE A 63 32.71 19.58 -79.08
C PHE A 63 34.07 18.90 -78.83
N GLN A 64 34.99 19.15 -79.76
CA GLN A 64 36.33 18.59 -79.87
C GLN A 64 37.30 19.76 -80.10
N PRO A 65 37.98 20.26 -79.05
CA PRO A 65 38.88 21.41 -79.18
C PRO A 65 40.19 21.01 -79.86
N ARG A 66 40.16 20.90 -81.19
CA ARG A 66 41.36 20.87 -82.04
C ARG A 66 41.91 22.29 -82.21
N GLN A 67 43.21 22.39 -82.50
CA GLN A 67 43.98 23.63 -82.55
C GLN A 67 43.61 24.53 -83.75
N SER A 68 42.45 25.17 -83.69
CA SER A 68 42.24 26.44 -84.40
C SER A 68 42.84 27.56 -83.56
N ASN A 69 43.90 28.20 -84.05
CA ASN A 69 44.34 29.49 -83.51
C ASN A 69 43.24 30.52 -83.80
N PHE A 70 42.37 30.73 -82.81
CA PHE A 70 41.61 31.97 -82.73
C PHE A 70 42.62 33.11 -82.48
N GLY A 71 42.47 34.23 -83.20
CA GLY A 71 43.33 35.40 -83.01
C GLY A 71 43.07 36.09 -81.68
N ASP A 72 43.79 37.19 -81.42
CA ASP A 72 43.68 37.98 -80.18
C ASP A 72 42.34 38.75 -80.03
N ASP A 73 41.38 38.50 -80.92
CA ASP A 73 40.04 39.09 -80.92
C ASP A 73 39.23 38.69 -79.67
N ILE A 74 38.39 39.61 -79.17
CA ILE A 74 37.61 39.38 -77.95
C ILE A 74 36.42 38.47 -78.24
N ILE A 75 36.60 37.18 -77.99
CA ILE A 75 35.54 36.18 -78.06
C ILE A 75 34.66 36.25 -76.81
N ILE A 76 33.34 36.26 -77.00
CA ILE A 76 32.35 35.93 -75.97
C ILE A 76 31.68 34.62 -76.37
N ILE A 77 31.62 33.65 -75.45
CA ILE A 77 30.85 32.42 -75.63
C ILE A 77 29.49 32.59 -74.94
N ILE A 78 28.41 32.30 -75.67
CA ILE A 78 27.06 32.20 -75.10
C ILE A 78 26.63 30.74 -75.19
N ASP A 79 26.45 30.10 -74.03
CA ASP A 79 26.02 28.69 -73.96
C ASP A 79 24.51 28.59 -73.74
N GLU A 80 23.81 28.18 -74.81
CA GLU A 80 22.39 27.85 -74.88
C GLU A 80 22.19 26.33 -75.13
N THR A 81 23.12 25.48 -74.68
CA THR A 81 23.10 24.03 -75.01
C THR A 81 22.18 23.17 -74.14
N TYR A 82 21.72 23.64 -72.97
CA TYR A 82 20.87 22.87 -72.04
C TYR A 82 21.42 21.46 -71.70
N ASN A 83 22.75 21.27 -71.68
CA ASN A 83 23.36 19.95 -71.45
C ASN A 83 24.63 20.07 -70.60
N LEU A 84 24.55 19.71 -69.31
CA LEU A 84 25.67 19.87 -68.35
C LEU A 84 27.00 19.26 -68.81
N LYS A 85 26.96 18.11 -69.51
CA LYS A 85 28.17 17.42 -69.99
C LYS A 85 28.82 18.11 -71.20
N LEU A 86 28.07 18.96 -71.90
CA LEU A 86 28.57 19.84 -72.95
C LEU A 86 29.00 21.18 -72.35
N SER A 87 28.16 21.80 -71.50
CA SER A 87 28.48 23.03 -70.78
C SER A 87 29.76 22.92 -69.95
N TYR A 88 30.00 21.82 -69.23
CA TYR A 88 31.27 21.61 -68.51
C TYR A 88 32.49 21.56 -69.43
N LYS A 89 32.36 21.02 -70.66
CA LYS A 89 33.45 21.05 -71.66
C LYS A 89 33.71 22.47 -72.16
N ILE A 90 32.63 23.22 -72.42
CA ILE A 90 32.68 24.63 -72.82
C ILE A 90 33.33 25.45 -71.70
N GLN A 91 32.94 25.25 -70.44
CA GLN A 91 33.56 25.86 -69.26
C GLN A 91 35.06 25.62 -69.21
N LYS A 92 35.47 24.35 -69.27
CA LYS A 92 36.88 23.95 -69.18
C LYS A 92 37.71 24.49 -70.36
N TYR A 93 37.12 24.58 -71.55
CA TYR A 93 37.77 25.18 -72.71
C TYR A 93 37.99 26.69 -72.51
N ALA A 94 36.94 27.44 -72.16
CA ALA A 94 37.05 28.89 -72.04
C ALA A 94 37.87 29.34 -70.84
N LEU A 95 37.84 28.59 -69.72
CA LEU A 95 38.76 28.75 -68.59
C LEU A 95 40.22 28.68 -69.05
N ASN A 96 40.57 27.64 -69.81
CA ASN A 96 41.92 27.47 -70.35
C ASN A 96 42.31 28.56 -71.36
N ALA A 97 41.35 29.13 -72.10
CA ALA A 97 41.56 30.19 -73.08
C ALA A 97 41.38 31.63 -72.52
N GLN A 98 41.01 31.77 -71.25
CA GLN A 98 40.61 33.04 -70.62
C GLN A 98 39.53 33.77 -71.43
N ILE A 99 38.51 33.04 -71.88
CA ILE A 99 37.40 33.55 -72.70
C ILE A 99 36.15 33.70 -71.80
N PRO A 100 35.51 34.88 -71.72
CA PRO A 100 34.24 35.06 -71.03
C PRO A 100 33.15 34.13 -71.58
N ILE A 101 32.54 33.32 -70.70
CA ILE A 101 31.29 32.60 -70.99
C ILE A 101 30.14 33.28 -70.28
N PHE A 102 29.05 33.40 -71.01
CA PHE A 102 27.73 33.75 -70.54
C PHE A 102 26.81 32.51 -70.64
N TYR A 103 26.38 31.97 -69.50
CA TYR A 103 25.40 30.86 -69.45
C TYR A 103 23.99 31.40 -69.36
N THR A 104 23.12 31.04 -70.32
CA THR A 104 21.73 31.53 -70.39
C THR A 104 20.78 30.83 -69.43
N LYS A 105 21.18 29.65 -68.91
CA LYS A 105 20.47 28.91 -67.87
C LYS A 105 21.43 28.42 -66.78
N ASN A 106 20.95 28.41 -65.54
CA ASN A 106 21.69 27.90 -64.39
C ASN A 106 21.90 26.37 -64.47
N SER A 107 23.07 25.88 -64.04
CA SER A 107 23.41 24.45 -64.02
C SER A 107 24.46 24.24 -62.91
N SER A 108 24.10 23.51 -61.84
CA SER A 108 24.85 23.46 -60.58
C SER A 108 26.25 22.84 -60.68
N ALA A 109 26.56 22.09 -61.74
CA ALA A 109 27.89 21.54 -62.01
C ALA A 109 28.91 22.54 -62.62
N ILE A 110 28.51 23.79 -62.87
CA ILE A 110 29.35 24.85 -63.45
C ILE A 110 29.98 25.66 -62.30
N ALA A 111 31.30 25.68 -62.22
CA ALA A 111 31.99 26.36 -61.12
C ALA A 111 31.97 27.89 -61.27
N ASP A 112 31.07 28.59 -60.57
CA ASP A 112 30.92 30.06 -60.59
C ASP A 112 32.16 30.81 -60.05
N ASN A 113 33.05 30.11 -59.32
CA ASN A 113 34.39 30.58 -58.95
C ASN A 113 35.32 30.81 -60.16
N SER A 114 34.90 30.43 -61.37
CA SER A 114 35.57 30.82 -62.61
C SER A 114 35.47 32.34 -62.84
N PRO A 115 36.60 33.08 -62.88
CA PRO A 115 36.57 34.49 -63.22
C PRO A 115 35.88 34.75 -64.56
N PHE A 116 36.16 33.93 -65.57
CA PHE A 116 35.64 34.05 -66.93
C PHE A 116 34.23 33.46 -67.11
N THR A 117 33.39 33.52 -66.08
CA THR A 117 32.03 32.94 -66.12
C THR A 117 31.01 33.85 -65.46
N TYR A 118 29.92 34.07 -66.19
CA TYR A 118 28.70 34.71 -65.72
C TYR A 118 27.51 33.79 -66.01
N ILE A 119 26.54 33.77 -65.11
CA ILE A 119 25.32 32.97 -65.19
C ILE A 119 24.13 33.95 -65.19
N ALA A 120 23.19 33.75 -66.12
CA ALA A 120 22.00 34.58 -66.33
C ALA A 120 21.09 34.74 -65.10
N HIS A 121 21.00 33.69 -64.29
CA HIS A 121 20.18 33.64 -63.09
C HIS A 121 20.99 34.05 -61.86
N SER A 122 20.29 34.31 -60.74
CA SER A 122 20.94 34.38 -59.44
C SER A 122 21.77 33.10 -59.22
N PRO A 123 23.07 33.21 -58.86
CA PRO A 123 23.87 32.07 -58.48
C PRO A 123 23.14 31.23 -57.43
N LEU A 124 23.19 29.91 -57.58
CA LEU A 124 22.59 28.99 -56.60
C LEU A 124 23.14 29.22 -55.20
N SER A 125 24.41 29.64 -55.09
CA SER A 125 25.04 30.10 -53.85
C SER A 125 24.39 31.34 -53.21
N LEU A 126 23.82 32.28 -53.99
CA LEU A 126 23.11 33.45 -53.44
C LEU A 126 21.68 33.13 -53.02
N ILE A 127 21.00 32.23 -53.73
CA ILE A 127 19.72 31.67 -53.26
C ILE A 127 19.95 30.94 -51.93
N ASN A 128 20.97 30.07 -51.87
CA ASN A 128 21.35 29.38 -50.65
C ASN A 128 21.74 30.34 -49.52
N ASP A 129 22.52 31.40 -49.79
CA ASP A 129 22.86 32.43 -48.80
C ASP A 129 21.61 33.17 -48.29
N ALA A 130 20.66 33.51 -49.17
CA ALA A 130 19.40 34.14 -48.79
C ALA A 130 18.55 33.23 -47.88
N TYR A 131 18.46 31.93 -48.19
CA TYR A 131 17.83 30.94 -47.32
C TYR A 131 18.58 30.79 -45.98
N ASP A 132 19.90 30.67 -46.00
CA ASP A 132 20.76 30.59 -44.81
C ASP A 132 20.55 31.77 -43.87
N LYS A 133 20.64 33.01 -44.38
CA LYS A 133 20.41 34.21 -43.55
C LYS A 133 19.00 34.21 -42.97
N LEU A 134 18.00 33.73 -43.71
CA LEU A 134 16.63 33.63 -43.19
C LEU A 134 16.51 32.62 -42.05
N MET A 135 17.14 31.43 -42.17
CA MET A 135 17.17 30.44 -41.10
C MET A 135 17.90 30.97 -39.85
N HIS A 136 19.07 31.59 -40.05
CA HIS A 136 19.85 32.22 -38.98
C HIS A 136 19.09 33.38 -38.30
N HIS A 137 18.36 34.21 -39.06
CA HIS A 137 17.54 35.31 -38.51
C HIS A 137 16.37 34.79 -37.67
N PHE A 138 15.77 33.66 -38.05
CA PHE A 138 14.75 32.97 -37.26
C PHE A 138 15.33 32.03 -36.18
N GLY A 139 16.66 31.93 -36.02
CA GLY A 139 17.32 31.07 -35.02
C GLY A 139 17.08 29.57 -35.22
N ILE A 140 16.83 29.13 -36.47
CA ILE A 140 16.45 27.76 -36.80
C ILE A 140 17.68 26.85 -36.77
N GLN A 141 17.63 25.80 -35.95
CA GLN A 141 18.69 24.78 -35.85
C GLN A 141 18.25 23.39 -36.32
N LYS A 142 16.95 23.08 -36.28
CA LYS A 142 16.38 21.84 -36.85
C LYS A 142 15.45 22.20 -37.99
N LEU A 143 15.64 21.58 -39.16
CA LEU A 143 14.82 21.81 -40.35
C LEU A 143 14.54 20.51 -41.11
N ALA A 144 13.37 20.42 -41.73
CA ALA A 144 13.00 19.31 -42.57
C ALA A 144 12.72 19.81 -43.98
N ILE A 145 13.40 19.24 -44.99
CA ILE A 145 13.21 19.64 -46.39
C ILE A 145 12.42 18.55 -47.09
N VAL A 146 11.19 18.85 -47.49
CA VAL A 146 10.40 17.99 -48.38
C VAL A 146 10.63 18.47 -49.81
N TRP A 147 11.29 17.67 -50.64
CA TRP A 147 11.71 18.12 -51.96
C TRP A 147 11.47 17.12 -53.09
N VAL A 148 11.17 17.64 -54.28
CA VAL A 148 11.12 16.88 -55.53
C VAL A 148 12.49 16.95 -56.21
N TYR A 149 12.94 15.85 -56.80
CA TYR A 149 14.30 15.75 -57.32
C TYR A 149 14.55 16.69 -58.52
N THR A 150 15.27 17.78 -58.25
CA THR A 150 15.87 18.66 -59.27
C THR A 150 17.30 18.97 -58.86
N GLU A 151 18.18 19.30 -59.82
CA GLU A 151 19.57 19.70 -59.52
C GLU A 151 19.67 20.97 -58.66
N GLU A 152 18.64 21.81 -58.67
CA GLU A 152 18.53 23.04 -57.86
C GLU A 152 18.17 22.68 -56.41
N ASN A 153 17.13 21.87 -56.23
CA ASN A 153 16.67 21.41 -54.93
C ASN A 153 17.72 20.54 -54.25
N GLU A 154 18.39 19.65 -55.00
CA GLU A 154 19.50 18.85 -54.49
C GLU A 154 20.67 19.73 -54.03
N PHE A 155 20.95 20.84 -54.72
CA PHE A 155 22.03 21.75 -54.34
C PHE A 155 21.69 22.55 -53.06
N LEU A 156 20.45 23.01 -52.90
CA LEU A 156 20.00 23.67 -51.67
C LEU A 156 19.94 22.71 -50.48
N VAL A 157 19.47 21.47 -50.69
CA VAL A 157 19.46 20.40 -49.67
C VAL A 157 20.88 20.06 -49.24
N ARG A 158 21.77 19.74 -50.19
CA ARG A 158 23.18 19.42 -49.89
C ARG A 158 23.91 20.59 -49.22
N PHE A 159 23.56 21.84 -49.51
CA PHE A 159 24.14 22.99 -48.82
C PHE A 159 23.78 22.99 -47.34
N PHE A 160 22.50 22.80 -47.00
CA PHE A 160 22.09 22.65 -45.60
C PHE A 160 22.66 21.39 -44.93
N ASP A 161 22.70 20.25 -45.63
CA ASP A 161 23.27 18.99 -45.10
C ASP A 161 24.78 19.09 -44.76
N ASN A 162 25.51 20.06 -45.34
CA ASN A 162 26.94 20.27 -45.11
C ASN A 162 27.26 21.37 -44.09
N ASP A 163 26.27 22.17 -43.64
CA ASP A 163 26.49 23.22 -42.65
C ASP A 163 26.21 22.70 -41.22
N PRO A 164 27.21 22.69 -40.32
CA PRO A 164 27.06 22.15 -38.97
C PRO A 164 26.14 22.96 -38.05
N HIS A 165 25.57 24.08 -38.49
CA HIS A 165 24.52 24.80 -37.75
C HIS A 165 23.15 24.09 -37.83
N PHE A 166 22.90 23.29 -38.86
CA PHE A 166 21.57 22.73 -39.15
C PHE A 166 21.53 21.20 -38.99
N GLU A 167 20.59 20.72 -38.18
CA GLU A 167 20.15 19.32 -38.15
C GLU A 167 19.04 19.14 -39.21
N VAL A 168 19.42 18.60 -40.36
CA VAL A 168 18.55 18.45 -41.54
C VAL A 168 17.91 17.06 -41.60
N ASN A 169 16.60 17.02 -41.84
CA ASN A 169 15.88 15.82 -42.28
C ASN A 169 15.36 16.02 -43.71
N SER A 170 16.10 15.51 -44.71
CA SER A 170 15.75 15.68 -46.12
C SER A 170 14.94 14.50 -46.66
N ILE A 171 13.74 14.79 -47.17
CA ILE A 171 12.73 13.83 -47.62
C ILE A 171 12.51 14.02 -49.12
N VAL A 172 13.03 13.09 -49.92
CA VAL A 172 12.90 13.11 -51.38
C VAL A 172 11.57 12.51 -51.81
N ILE A 173 10.84 13.23 -52.67
CA ILE A 173 9.61 12.81 -53.34
C ILE A 173 9.93 12.67 -54.83
N SER A 174 9.64 11.52 -55.43
CA SER A 174 9.80 11.35 -56.88
C SER A 174 8.68 12.05 -57.66
N ASP A 175 8.95 12.45 -58.90
CA ASP A 175 7.95 13.03 -59.78
C ASP A 175 6.71 12.13 -59.95
N ASN A 176 5.54 12.77 -60.14
CA ASN A 176 4.25 12.14 -60.43
C ASN A 176 3.73 11.15 -59.37
N LEU A 177 4.07 11.35 -58.09
CA LEU A 177 3.51 10.53 -57.02
C LEU A 177 2.04 10.86 -56.71
N ASN A 178 1.24 9.81 -56.54
CA ASN A 178 -0.13 9.92 -56.07
C ASN A 178 -0.18 10.55 -54.66
N GLN A 179 -1.20 11.36 -54.40
CA GLN A 179 -1.50 11.98 -53.10
C GLN A 179 -1.43 10.97 -51.96
N ASP A 180 -1.89 9.73 -52.15
CA ASP A 180 -1.86 8.69 -51.09
C ASP A 180 -0.43 8.32 -50.65
N LEU A 181 0.56 8.34 -51.57
CA LEU A 181 1.96 8.05 -51.21
C LEU A 181 2.64 9.28 -50.60
N ILE A 182 2.33 10.49 -51.08
CA ILE A 182 2.79 11.73 -50.44
C ILE A 182 2.22 11.81 -49.01
N ASN A 183 0.94 11.48 -48.83
CA ASN A 183 0.29 11.33 -47.54
C ASN A 183 1.00 10.28 -46.65
N HIS A 184 1.40 9.14 -47.20
CA HIS A 184 2.16 8.13 -46.47
C HIS A 184 3.55 8.65 -46.03
N ILE A 185 4.30 9.30 -46.93
CA ILE A 185 5.63 9.86 -46.64
C ILE A 185 5.54 10.95 -45.56
N ILE A 186 4.59 11.87 -45.67
CA ILE A 186 4.40 12.98 -44.71
C ILE A 186 3.97 12.47 -43.33
N SER A 187 3.08 11.47 -43.27
CA SER A 187 2.64 10.89 -41.98
C SER A 187 3.66 9.97 -41.31
N ARG A 188 4.58 9.38 -42.09
CA ARG A 188 5.56 8.39 -41.61
C ARG A 188 6.96 8.95 -41.35
N GLU A 189 7.44 9.83 -42.21
CA GLU A 189 8.82 10.33 -42.15
C GLU A 189 8.86 11.78 -41.63
N LEU A 190 7.93 12.65 -42.04
CA LEU A 190 7.92 14.06 -41.63
C LEU A 190 7.27 14.27 -40.24
N LYS A 191 5.99 13.95 -40.06
CA LYS A 191 5.28 14.21 -38.79
C LYS A 191 5.93 13.54 -37.57
N PRO A 192 6.45 12.30 -37.64
CA PRO A 192 7.15 11.66 -36.53
C PRO A 192 8.51 12.27 -36.19
N SER A 193 9.13 13.04 -37.11
CA SER A 193 10.44 13.65 -36.85
C SER A 193 10.41 14.72 -35.75
N GLY A 194 9.25 15.32 -35.47
CA GLY A 194 9.08 16.37 -34.46
C GLY A 194 9.58 17.76 -34.90
N ILE A 195 9.99 17.92 -36.16
CA ILE A 195 10.58 19.15 -36.68
C ILE A 195 9.49 20.13 -37.12
N ALA A 196 9.44 21.29 -36.46
CA ALA A 196 8.46 22.36 -36.71
C ALA A 196 8.78 23.24 -37.95
N ASN A 197 10.04 23.29 -38.37
CA ASN A 197 10.52 24.14 -39.47
C ASN A 197 10.61 23.30 -40.75
N ILE A 198 9.72 23.57 -41.71
CA ILE A 198 9.53 22.75 -42.91
C ILE A 198 9.82 23.61 -44.14
N ILE A 199 10.75 23.18 -44.98
CA ILE A 199 10.99 23.76 -46.30
C ILE A 199 10.36 22.83 -47.35
N VAL A 200 9.55 23.37 -48.26
CA VAL A 200 8.96 22.61 -49.37
C VAL A 200 9.54 23.08 -50.70
N LEU A 201 10.30 22.21 -51.37
CA LEU A 201 11.00 22.50 -52.63
C LEU A 201 10.48 21.59 -53.75
N ALA A 202 9.41 21.99 -54.44
CA ALA A 202 8.77 21.19 -55.48
C ALA A 202 8.21 22.07 -56.61
N ASP A 203 7.91 21.47 -57.75
CA ASP A 203 7.15 22.12 -58.81
C ASP A 203 5.74 22.50 -58.33
N SER A 204 4.99 23.24 -59.15
CA SER A 204 3.70 23.78 -58.74
C SER A 204 2.62 22.71 -58.50
N GLU A 205 2.68 21.52 -59.09
CA GLU A 205 1.70 20.46 -58.87
C GLU A 205 2.06 19.61 -57.65
N ASN A 206 3.29 19.10 -57.58
CA ASN A 206 3.74 18.34 -56.42
C ASN A 206 3.73 19.21 -55.15
N CYS A 207 4.09 20.50 -55.23
CA CYS A 207 4.03 21.38 -54.06
C CYS A 207 2.59 21.60 -53.56
N LYS A 208 1.59 21.58 -54.44
CA LYS A 208 0.18 21.63 -54.03
C LYS A 208 -0.22 20.37 -53.27
N ASN A 209 0.21 19.20 -53.74
CA ASN A 209 -0.09 17.90 -53.14
C ASN A 209 0.64 17.72 -51.79
N ILE A 210 1.88 18.19 -51.68
CA ILE A 210 2.64 18.24 -50.41
C ILE A 210 1.96 19.18 -49.41
N GLN A 211 1.63 20.41 -49.80
CA GLN A 211 0.91 21.35 -48.93
C GLN A 211 -0.43 20.80 -48.48
N LYS A 212 -1.17 20.12 -49.35
CA LYS A 212 -2.41 19.44 -48.99
C LYS A 212 -2.14 18.36 -47.93
N SER A 213 -1.08 17.56 -48.09
CA SER A 213 -0.68 16.56 -47.09
C SER A 213 -0.37 17.20 -45.73
N LEU A 214 0.30 18.36 -45.70
CA LEU A 214 0.58 19.10 -44.46
C LEU A 214 -0.72 19.60 -43.78
N ILE A 215 -1.74 19.97 -44.55
CA ILE A 215 -3.07 20.33 -44.04
C ILE A 215 -3.81 19.07 -43.54
N ASP A 216 -3.90 18.03 -44.37
CA ASP A 216 -4.60 16.76 -44.08
C ASP A 216 -4.03 16.08 -42.81
N TYR A 217 -2.73 16.24 -42.52
CA TYR A 217 -2.07 15.76 -41.30
C TYR A 217 -1.88 16.81 -40.20
N ASN A 218 -2.59 17.95 -40.24
CA ASN A 218 -2.63 18.95 -39.16
C ASN A 218 -1.24 19.50 -38.76
N MET A 219 -0.39 19.72 -39.76
CA MET A 219 0.92 20.37 -39.64
C MET A 219 0.85 21.88 -39.95
N VAL A 220 -0.34 22.37 -40.32
CA VAL A 220 -0.62 23.80 -40.57
C VAL A 220 -1.33 24.40 -39.35
N LYS A 221 -0.58 24.58 -38.26
CA LYS A 221 -1.08 25.13 -37.00
C LYS A 221 -0.01 25.95 -36.28
N SER A 222 -0.42 26.71 -35.25
CA SER A 222 0.48 27.54 -34.45
C SER A 222 1.65 26.71 -33.87
N GLY A 223 2.86 27.26 -33.98
CA GLY A 223 4.10 26.59 -33.60
C GLY A 223 4.80 25.83 -34.73
N TYR A 224 4.34 25.91 -35.98
CA TYR A 224 5.09 25.52 -37.17
C TYR A 224 5.60 26.73 -37.95
N LEU A 225 6.66 26.55 -38.73
CA LEU A 225 7.13 27.49 -39.74
C LEU A 225 7.25 26.74 -41.07
N ILE A 226 6.50 27.16 -42.07
CA ILE A 226 6.47 26.53 -43.40
C ILE A 226 7.00 27.53 -44.43
N ILE A 227 8.13 27.17 -45.02
CA ILE A 227 8.82 27.96 -46.05
C ILE A 227 8.65 27.25 -47.39
N LEU A 228 8.05 27.91 -48.37
CA LEU A 228 7.82 27.35 -49.70
C LEU A 228 8.87 27.88 -50.69
N GLY A 229 9.44 27.00 -51.51
CA GLY A 229 10.34 27.37 -52.59
C GLY A 229 9.67 28.28 -53.62
N HIS A 230 10.45 29.03 -54.39
CA HIS A 230 9.95 30.01 -55.37
C HIS A 230 8.94 29.38 -56.37
N SER A 231 9.20 28.13 -56.77
CA SER A 231 8.36 27.33 -57.68
C SER A 231 6.98 26.97 -57.14
N CYS A 232 6.80 26.93 -55.82
CA CYS A 232 5.53 26.61 -55.16
C CYS A 232 4.49 27.73 -55.25
N LEU A 233 4.94 28.98 -55.42
CA LEU A 233 4.15 30.18 -55.12
C LEU A 233 2.83 30.27 -55.89
N ASN A 234 2.83 29.90 -57.17
CA ASN A 234 1.65 29.91 -58.02
C ASN A 234 0.50 29.00 -57.51
N ASN A 235 0.83 27.99 -56.68
CA ASN A 235 -0.11 27.04 -56.09
C ASN A 235 0.02 26.96 -54.55
N ALA A 236 0.43 28.05 -53.89
CA ALA A 236 0.45 28.10 -52.43
C ALA A 236 -0.99 28.11 -51.86
N ILE A 237 -1.27 27.20 -50.93
CA ILE A 237 -2.58 27.04 -50.26
C ILE A 237 -2.49 27.21 -48.73
N ILE A 238 -1.28 27.23 -48.17
CA ILE A 238 -1.05 27.38 -46.72
C ILE A 238 -1.00 28.86 -46.34
N ASP A 239 -2.02 29.35 -45.62
CA ASP A 239 -1.92 30.66 -44.97
C ASP A 239 -0.92 30.61 -43.81
N GLY A 240 -0.13 31.68 -43.71
CA GLY A 240 1.05 31.79 -42.84
C GLY A 240 2.36 31.28 -43.46
N SER A 241 2.37 30.73 -44.68
CA SER A 241 3.62 30.31 -45.34
C SER A 241 4.51 31.51 -45.70
N ILE A 242 5.83 31.33 -45.61
CA ILE A 242 6.83 32.31 -46.06
C ILE A 242 7.51 31.81 -47.34
N SER A 243 7.93 32.72 -48.22
CA SER A 243 8.83 32.41 -49.33
C SER A 243 9.83 33.54 -49.56
N ILE A 244 10.97 33.19 -50.14
CA ILE A 244 11.96 34.12 -50.66
C ILE A 244 11.79 34.20 -52.18
N LEU A 245 11.58 35.40 -52.71
CA LEU A 245 11.66 35.71 -54.13
C LEU A 245 12.92 36.54 -54.41
N PRO A 246 13.63 36.36 -55.53
CA PRO A 246 14.51 37.42 -56.05
C PRO A 246 13.72 38.72 -56.22
N ASN A 247 14.33 39.89 -56.02
CA ASN A 247 13.65 41.19 -56.11
C ASN A 247 13.35 41.57 -57.58
N ILE A 248 12.38 40.86 -58.15
CA ILE A 248 11.79 41.00 -59.48
C ILE A 248 10.31 41.31 -59.24
N ASP A 249 9.76 42.30 -59.95
CA ASP A 249 8.40 42.79 -59.70
C ASP A 249 7.36 41.67 -59.71
N ILE A 250 6.72 41.46 -58.55
CA ILE A 250 5.84 40.33 -58.20
C ILE A 250 4.66 40.14 -59.18
N TYR A 251 4.36 41.15 -60.00
CA TYR A 251 3.21 41.19 -60.90
C TYR A 251 3.53 41.40 -62.39
N SER A 252 4.79 41.65 -62.80
CA SER A 252 5.07 42.24 -64.13
C SER A 252 5.99 41.46 -65.07
N SER A 253 6.78 40.50 -64.58
CA SER A 253 7.77 39.81 -65.43
C SER A 253 7.96 38.33 -65.10
N THR A 254 8.16 37.53 -66.15
CA THR A 254 8.76 36.20 -66.04
C THR A 254 10.27 36.32 -65.76
N GLU A 255 10.90 35.31 -65.16
CA GLU A 255 12.35 35.32 -64.92
C GLU A 255 13.17 35.61 -66.21
N GLU A 256 12.67 35.13 -67.36
CA GLU A 256 13.21 35.41 -68.71
C GLU A 256 13.34 36.93 -69.02
N GLU A 257 12.48 37.78 -68.46
CA GLU A 257 12.45 39.23 -68.70
C GLU A 257 13.40 40.01 -67.79
N SER A 258 13.47 39.66 -66.49
CA SER A 258 14.46 40.25 -65.58
C SER A 258 15.89 39.89 -66.03
N TYR A 259 16.12 38.61 -66.35
CA TYR A 259 17.36 38.12 -66.94
C TYR A 259 17.85 39.04 -68.08
N VAL A 260 16.99 39.30 -69.07
CA VAL A 260 17.44 40.10 -70.22
C VAL A 260 17.53 41.59 -69.89
N ASN A 261 16.67 42.15 -69.05
CA ASN A 261 16.86 43.55 -68.61
C ASN A 261 18.23 43.73 -67.94
N ASN A 262 18.70 42.74 -67.17
CA ASN A 262 20.03 42.76 -66.55
C ASN A 262 21.16 42.64 -67.59
N LEU A 263 20.98 41.84 -68.64
CA LEU A 263 21.93 41.72 -69.76
C LEU A 263 21.94 42.98 -70.65
N ILE A 264 20.79 43.62 -70.87
CA ILE A 264 20.70 44.92 -71.54
C ILE A 264 21.41 45.98 -70.70
N LEU A 265 21.17 46.04 -69.38
CA LEU A 265 21.87 46.97 -68.49
C LEU A 265 23.40 46.75 -68.45
N LEU A 266 23.89 45.52 -68.61
CA LEU A 266 25.33 45.25 -68.81
C LEU A 266 25.82 45.86 -70.13
N LEU A 267 25.12 45.60 -71.24
CA LEU A 267 25.50 46.06 -72.58
C LEU A 267 25.42 47.59 -72.70
N ASP A 268 24.32 48.20 -72.24
CA ASP A 268 24.14 49.65 -72.13
C ASP A 268 25.21 50.26 -71.21
N SER A 269 25.60 49.61 -70.11
CA SER A 269 26.67 50.11 -69.25
C SER A 269 28.04 50.09 -69.93
N LEU A 270 28.34 49.05 -70.72
CA LEU A 270 29.55 48.97 -71.53
C LEU A 270 29.55 50.02 -72.66
N GLU A 271 28.43 50.18 -73.37
CA GLU A 271 28.27 51.17 -74.44
C GLU A 271 28.40 52.61 -73.90
N ASN A 272 27.69 52.96 -72.83
CA ASN A 272 27.78 54.30 -72.22
C ASN A 272 29.15 54.60 -71.57
N LYS A 273 29.89 53.58 -71.10
CA LYS A 273 31.19 53.78 -70.43
C LYS A 273 32.38 53.87 -71.39
N TYR A 274 32.27 53.35 -72.62
CA TYR A 274 33.39 53.29 -73.58
C TYR A 274 33.07 53.77 -75.01
N GLY A 275 31.81 53.77 -75.43
CA GLY A 275 31.37 54.20 -76.77
C GLY A 275 32.02 53.40 -77.91
N ASN A 276 32.20 54.03 -79.08
CA ASN A 276 32.75 53.41 -80.29
C ASN A 276 34.29 53.15 -80.22
N GLN A 277 34.87 52.93 -79.04
CA GLN A 277 36.28 52.58 -78.89
C GLN A 277 36.48 51.07 -78.95
N THR A 278 37.51 50.62 -79.65
CA THR A 278 37.87 49.21 -79.74
C THR A 278 38.34 48.70 -78.37
N PHE A 279 37.54 47.84 -77.74
CA PHE A 279 37.87 47.22 -76.46
C PHE A 279 39.18 46.43 -76.54
N THR A 280 40.01 46.51 -75.50
CA THR A 280 41.01 45.47 -75.23
C THR A 280 40.43 44.39 -74.31
N LYS A 281 40.92 43.14 -74.44
CA LYS A 281 40.48 42.00 -73.63
C LYS A 281 40.51 42.29 -72.12
N LEU A 282 41.49 43.08 -71.67
CA LEU A 282 41.66 43.49 -70.26
C LEU A 282 40.66 44.55 -69.81
N GLN A 283 40.26 45.49 -70.69
CA GLN A 283 39.25 46.51 -70.36
C GLN A 283 37.86 45.89 -70.24
N PHE A 284 37.41 45.15 -71.26
CA PHE A 284 36.13 44.43 -71.21
C PHE A 284 36.06 43.53 -69.96
N TRP A 285 37.15 42.83 -69.66
CA TRP A 285 37.31 42.03 -68.45
C TRP A 285 37.11 42.83 -67.15
N HIS A 286 37.77 44.00 -67.01
CA HIS A 286 37.60 44.85 -65.84
C HIS A 286 36.17 45.36 -65.67
N SER A 287 35.55 45.84 -66.75
CA SER A 287 34.17 46.35 -66.73
C SER A 287 33.15 45.24 -66.39
N PHE A 288 33.36 44.03 -66.92
CA PHE A 288 32.57 42.84 -66.63
C PHE A 288 32.71 42.39 -65.16
N GLN A 289 33.91 42.53 -64.57
CA GLN A 289 34.13 42.28 -63.14
C GLN A 289 33.61 43.40 -62.23
N GLU A 290 33.60 44.65 -62.68
CA GLU A 290 32.87 45.72 -61.99
C GLU A 290 31.36 45.44 -62.01
N PHE A 291 30.80 45.01 -63.14
CA PHE A 291 29.39 44.65 -63.25
C PHE A 291 29.00 43.45 -62.37
N LYS A 292 29.81 42.36 -62.36
CA LYS A 292 29.61 41.21 -61.45
C LYS A 292 29.71 41.61 -59.96
N LYS A 293 30.31 42.77 -59.63
CA LYS A 293 30.39 43.32 -58.27
C LYS A 293 29.31 44.37 -57.95
N SER A 294 28.79 45.09 -58.93
CA SER A 294 27.69 46.06 -58.73
C SER A 294 26.32 45.40 -58.61
N PHE A 295 26.21 44.12 -58.99
CA PHE A 295 24.96 43.37 -58.96
C PHE A 295 24.59 42.90 -57.55
N VAL A 296 23.97 43.80 -56.77
CA VAL A 296 23.34 43.47 -55.50
C VAL A 296 22.08 42.66 -55.76
N TRP A 297 22.10 41.37 -55.42
CA TRP A 297 20.91 40.54 -55.42
C TRP A 297 20.12 40.80 -54.14
N ASP A 298 19.16 41.71 -54.22
CA ASP A 298 18.09 41.80 -53.24
C ASP A 298 17.12 40.62 -53.42
N PHE A 299 16.59 40.12 -52.31
CA PHE A 299 15.47 39.18 -52.29
C PHE A 299 14.31 39.79 -51.49
N THR A 300 13.07 39.58 -51.91
CA THR A 300 11.86 39.95 -51.17
C THR A 300 11.36 38.75 -50.37
N ILE A 301 11.13 38.95 -49.07
CA ILE A 301 10.46 37.99 -48.20
C ILE A 301 8.96 38.26 -48.31
N ILE A 302 8.22 37.28 -48.82
CA ILE A 302 6.77 37.33 -48.93
C ILE A 302 6.12 36.34 -47.97
N ASN A 303 4.95 36.72 -47.45
CA ASN A 303 4.16 35.92 -46.53
C ASN A 303 2.71 35.86 -47.00
N ARG A 304 2.13 34.65 -47.01
CA ARG A 304 0.77 34.40 -47.48
C ARG A 304 -0.23 34.62 -46.34
N LYS A 305 -1.18 35.53 -46.52
CA LYS A 305 -2.25 35.82 -45.54
C LYS A 305 -3.60 35.93 -46.25
N ASN A 306 -4.63 35.32 -45.70
CA ASN A 306 -5.98 35.31 -46.28
C ASN A 306 -5.97 34.99 -47.79
N SER A 307 -5.13 34.03 -48.19
CA SER A 307 -4.84 33.63 -49.58
C SER A 307 -4.24 34.68 -50.53
N ASN A 308 -3.76 35.82 -50.03
CA ASN A 308 -2.98 36.81 -50.78
C ASN A 308 -1.51 36.83 -50.31
N PHE A 309 -0.59 37.25 -51.17
CA PHE A 309 0.83 37.45 -50.79
C PHE A 309 1.11 38.90 -50.41
N TYR A 310 1.80 39.09 -49.28
CA TYR A 310 2.26 40.38 -48.78
C TYR A 310 3.77 40.38 -48.69
N ASN A 311 4.42 41.45 -49.18
CA ASN A 311 5.81 41.74 -48.86
C ASN A 311 5.89 42.07 -47.36
N VAL A 312 6.68 41.30 -46.62
CA VAL A 312 6.92 41.46 -45.18
C VAL A 312 8.37 41.81 -44.85
N GLY A 313 9.26 41.83 -45.84
CA GLY A 313 10.68 42.14 -45.63
C GLY A 313 11.53 41.90 -46.87
N LYS A 314 12.83 42.12 -46.72
CA LYS A 314 13.82 41.91 -47.78
C LYS A 314 15.15 41.40 -47.22
N ILE A 315 15.94 40.79 -48.09
CA ILE A 315 17.31 40.34 -47.84
C ILE A 315 18.22 41.13 -48.79
N SER A 316 19.00 42.06 -48.27
CA SER A 316 19.81 43.02 -49.03
C SER A 316 21.25 42.98 -48.55
N ASN A 317 22.20 42.65 -49.43
CA ASN A 317 23.63 42.48 -49.07
C ASN A 317 23.84 41.59 -47.83
N GLY A 318 23.14 40.44 -47.76
CA GLY A 318 23.22 39.49 -46.64
C GLY A 318 22.59 39.97 -45.32
N LYS A 319 21.93 41.13 -45.29
CA LYS A 319 21.17 41.64 -44.14
C LYS A 319 19.68 41.49 -44.36
N ILE A 320 18.96 41.09 -43.33
CA ILE A 320 17.50 40.95 -43.34
C ILE A 320 16.86 42.18 -42.69
N GLU A 321 15.88 42.74 -43.38
CA GLU A 321 15.03 43.84 -42.91
C GLU A 321 13.57 43.37 -42.99
N ILE A 322 12.97 43.04 -41.84
CA ILE A 322 11.54 42.74 -41.74
C ILE A 322 10.79 44.07 -41.63
N ILE A 323 9.93 44.34 -42.62
CA ILE A 323 9.24 45.62 -42.84
C ILE A 323 7.77 45.56 -42.40
N GLY A 324 7.18 44.37 -42.30
CA GLY A 324 5.81 44.17 -41.84
C GLY A 324 5.62 42.88 -41.03
N ASN A 325 4.58 42.84 -40.19
CA ASN A 325 4.29 41.69 -39.34
C ASN A 325 4.17 40.41 -40.18
N ILE A 326 4.84 39.34 -39.77
CA ILE A 326 4.69 38.01 -40.34
C ILE A 326 3.49 37.32 -39.68
N GLN A 327 2.69 36.59 -40.45
CA GLN A 327 1.73 35.63 -39.92
C GLN A 327 2.27 34.22 -40.19
N TYR A 328 2.19 33.33 -39.21
CA TYR A 328 2.68 31.97 -39.27
C TYR A 328 1.51 30.97 -39.40
N PRO A 329 1.76 29.70 -39.80
CA PRO A 329 0.75 28.65 -39.88
C PRO A 329 -0.19 28.60 -38.67
N GLY A 330 -1.48 28.38 -38.92
CA GLY A 330 -2.53 28.46 -37.89
C GLY A 330 -2.85 29.89 -37.42
N GLY A 331 -2.31 30.92 -38.06
CA GLY A 331 -2.66 32.32 -37.83
C GLY A 331 -1.91 33.01 -36.68
N ALA A 332 -0.83 32.43 -36.16
CA ALA A 332 -0.01 33.04 -35.12
C ALA A 332 0.77 34.27 -35.63
N GLU A 333 1.02 35.26 -34.77
CA GLU A 333 1.84 36.44 -35.09
C GLU A 333 3.29 36.30 -34.57
N ASP A 334 3.51 35.45 -33.57
CA ASP A 334 4.84 35.12 -33.03
C ASP A 334 5.50 33.98 -33.81
N LEU A 335 6.83 34.10 -33.99
CA LEU A 335 7.69 33.04 -34.52
C LEU A 335 7.67 31.81 -33.59
N PRO A 336 7.75 30.56 -34.10
CA PRO A 336 7.92 29.37 -33.26
C PRO A 336 9.23 29.37 -32.46
N VAL A 337 9.21 29.92 -31.24
CA VAL A 337 10.37 29.98 -30.33
C VAL A 337 10.85 28.59 -29.86
N SER A 338 10.04 27.54 -30.05
CA SER A 338 10.37 26.15 -29.70
C SER A 338 10.84 25.36 -30.91
N SER A 339 12.04 24.78 -30.82
CA SER A 339 12.55 23.79 -31.77
C SER A 339 11.83 22.42 -31.69
N ARG A 340 10.89 22.25 -30.75
CA ARG A 340 10.08 21.05 -30.55
C ARG A 340 8.59 21.32 -30.79
N ILE A 341 7.90 20.40 -31.47
CA ILE A 341 6.45 20.47 -31.70
C ILE A 341 5.67 20.25 -30.39
N ASN A 342 4.69 21.10 -30.12
CA ASN A 342 3.76 20.95 -29.00
C ASN A 342 2.75 19.81 -29.26
N ILE A 343 2.76 18.79 -28.40
CA ILE A 343 1.67 17.81 -28.26
C ILE A 343 0.78 18.31 -27.12
N LEU A 344 -0.45 18.70 -27.43
CA LEU A 344 -1.42 19.15 -26.43
C LEU A 344 -2.14 17.95 -25.84
N ILE A 345 -2.18 17.86 -24.51
CA ILE A 345 -3.10 17.03 -23.73
C ILE A 345 -3.86 17.92 -22.76
N SER A 346 -5.00 17.47 -22.26
CA SER A 346 -5.78 18.23 -21.28
C SER A 346 -6.32 17.33 -20.16
N GLY A 347 -6.90 17.91 -19.12
CA GLY A 347 -7.40 17.11 -18.00
C GLY A 347 -8.34 17.83 -17.05
N ASN A 348 -9.22 17.07 -16.39
CA ASN A 348 -10.02 17.54 -15.26
C ASN A 348 -9.20 17.54 -13.96
N VAL A 349 -7.97 18.06 -14.04
CA VAL A 349 -6.94 18.00 -12.99
C VAL A 349 -6.76 19.34 -12.26
N GLY A 350 -7.50 20.38 -12.66
CA GLY A 350 -7.52 21.67 -11.97
C GLY A 350 -8.13 21.59 -10.57
N THR A 351 -7.81 22.56 -9.72
CA THR A 351 -8.35 22.60 -8.34
C THR A 351 -9.80 23.06 -8.28
N PHE A 352 -10.20 23.92 -9.22
CA PHE A 352 -11.48 24.61 -9.24
C PHE A 352 -12.69 23.69 -9.49
N ASN A 353 -13.76 23.95 -8.74
CA ASN A 353 -15.09 23.42 -8.99
C ASN A 353 -16.00 24.53 -9.60
N PRO A 354 -17.22 24.21 -10.07
CA PRO A 354 -18.13 25.22 -10.62
C PRO A 354 -18.43 26.33 -9.59
N PRO A 355 -18.74 27.57 -10.03
CA PRO A 355 -18.96 28.70 -9.13
C PRO A 355 -19.97 28.40 -8.02
N GLY A 356 -19.58 28.67 -6.77
CA GLY A 356 -20.38 28.41 -5.56
C GLY A 356 -20.06 27.10 -4.82
N TYR A 357 -19.20 26.24 -5.37
CA TYR A 357 -18.78 24.99 -4.73
C TYR A 357 -17.36 25.06 -4.19
N LEU A 358 -17.11 24.43 -3.04
CA LEU A 358 -15.77 24.33 -2.44
C LEU A 358 -14.84 23.45 -3.28
N GLU A 359 -13.56 23.80 -3.35
CA GLU A 359 -12.52 22.98 -3.99
C GLU A 359 -12.24 21.71 -3.17
N SER A 360 -11.96 20.60 -3.85
CA SER A 360 -11.49 19.38 -3.17
C SER A 360 -9.99 19.45 -2.98
N ALA A 361 -9.52 19.33 -1.73
CA ALA A 361 -8.09 19.23 -1.42
C ALA A 361 -7.39 18.07 -2.16
N VAL A 362 -8.15 17.04 -2.55
CA VAL A 362 -7.66 15.88 -3.30
C VAL A 362 -7.36 16.23 -4.77
N ASN A 363 -8.08 17.21 -5.37
CA ASN A 363 -7.80 17.70 -6.74
C ASN A 363 -6.33 18.11 -6.90
N LYS A 364 -5.78 18.81 -5.89
CA LYS A 364 -4.39 19.27 -5.89
C LYS A 364 -3.38 18.11 -5.99
N LEU A 365 -3.66 16.97 -5.35
CA LEU A 365 -2.76 15.80 -5.39
C LEU A 365 -2.68 15.22 -6.81
N TYR A 366 -3.77 15.26 -7.56
CA TYR A 366 -3.82 14.84 -8.96
C TYR A 366 -3.10 15.84 -9.87
N HIS A 367 -3.28 17.15 -9.63
CA HIS A 367 -2.57 18.23 -10.30
C HIS A 367 -1.05 18.06 -10.20
N GLU A 368 -0.53 17.89 -8.97
CA GLU A 368 0.90 17.70 -8.70
C GLU A 368 1.49 16.48 -9.42
N GLY A 369 0.81 15.32 -9.35
CA GLY A 369 1.26 14.10 -10.03
C GLY A 369 1.27 14.21 -11.56
N THR A 370 0.28 14.92 -12.10
CA THR A 370 0.16 15.20 -13.54
C THR A 370 1.29 16.11 -14.03
N HIS A 371 1.51 17.25 -13.35
CA HIS A 371 2.58 18.19 -13.70
C HIS A 371 3.97 17.58 -13.57
N PHE A 372 4.20 16.75 -12.54
CA PHE A 372 5.47 16.03 -12.37
C PHE A 372 5.76 15.09 -13.56
N ALA A 373 4.76 14.38 -14.09
CA ALA A 373 4.96 13.56 -15.29
C ALA A 373 5.32 14.40 -16.52
N VAL A 374 4.57 15.48 -16.77
CA VAL A 374 4.84 16.39 -17.89
C VAL A 374 6.27 16.94 -17.82
N GLN A 375 6.72 17.36 -16.63
CA GLN A 375 8.09 17.80 -16.39
C GLN A 375 9.12 16.69 -16.70
N LYS A 376 8.88 15.45 -16.23
CA LYS A 376 9.79 14.31 -16.44
C LYS A 376 9.83 13.84 -17.89
N ILE A 377 8.72 13.93 -18.62
CA ILE A 377 8.64 13.62 -20.05
C ILE A 377 9.43 14.67 -20.85
N ASN A 378 9.17 15.97 -20.63
CA ASN A 378 9.82 17.05 -21.37
C ASN A 378 11.33 17.17 -21.09
N THR A 379 11.80 16.66 -19.96
CA THR A 379 13.23 16.56 -19.59
C THR A 379 13.87 15.20 -19.90
N SER A 380 13.10 14.22 -20.41
CA SER A 380 13.62 12.91 -20.78
C SER A 380 14.46 12.97 -22.05
N LYS A 381 15.37 11.99 -22.19
CA LYS A 381 16.09 11.68 -23.42
C LYS A 381 15.60 10.37 -24.07
N GLU A 382 14.66 9.67 -23.44
CA GLU A 382 14.19 8.34 -23.87
C GLU A 382 12.83 8.39 -24.58
N ILE A 383 12.01 9.41 -24.28
CA ILE A 383 10.64 9.56 -24.78
C ILE A 383 10.39 11.01 -25.25
N LEU A 384 9.70 11.17 -26.37
CA LEU A 384 9.28 12.44 -26.99
C LEU A 384 10.40 13.48 -27.21
N GLN A 385 11.63 13.04 -27.55
CA GLN A 385 12.83 13.88 -27.67
C GLN A 385 12.63 15.20 -28.46
N ASN A 386 12.05 15.13 -29.66
CA ASN A 386 11.81 16.28 -30.55
C ASN A 386 10.43 16.95 -30.33
N PHE A 387 9.70 16.57 -29.28
CA PHE A 387 8.38 17.10 -28.96
C PHE A 387 8.36 17.74 -27.57
N TYR A 388 7.32 18.52 -27.31
CA TYR A 388 7.03 19.10 -26.00
C TYR A 388 5.58 18.75 -25.62
N LEU A 389 5.41 17.97 -24.57
CA LEU A 389 4.08 17.65 -24.03
C LEU A 389 3.57 18.87 -23.26
N LYS A 390 2.52 19.50 -23.77
CA LYS A 390 1.84 20.63 -23.13
C LYS A 390 0.55 20.15 -22.48
N LEU A 391 0.40 20.40 -21.19
CA LEU A 391 -0.84 20.19 -20.45
C LEU A 391 -1.72 21.45 -20.51
N ASN A 392 -3.00 21.27 -20.79
CA ASN A 392 -4.05 22.22 -20.43
C ASN A 392 -4.84 21.70 -19.23
N ASP A 393 -4.53 22.22 -18.05
CA ASP A 393 -5.21 21.96 -16.79
C ASP A 393 -6.36 22.95 -16.52
N GLN A 394 -6.62 23.89 -17.44
CA GLN A 394 -7.66 24.91 -17.31
C GLN A 394 -9.05 24.42 -17.78
N ILE A 395 -9.20 23.13 -18.12
CA ILE A 395 -10.49 22.48 -18.42
C ILE A 395 -11.27 22.23 -17.12
N ASN A 396 -11.57 23.30 -16.39
CA ASN A 396 -12.24 23.31 -15.09
C ASN A 396 -13.75 23.05 -15.19
N CYS A 397 -14.17 22.13 -16.07
CA CYS A 397 -15.57 21.81 -16.35
C CYS A 397 -16.23 20.92 -15.27
N GLY A 398 -15.76 21.03 -14.02
CA GLY A 398 -16.22 20.29 -12.84
C GLY A 398 -15.31 19.12 -12.44
N ALA A 399 -14.26 19.40 -11.65
CA ALA A 399 -13.25 18.40 -11.26
C ALA A 399 -13.74 17.42 -10.18
N SER A 400 -14.45 17.94 -9.17
CA SER A 400 -15.07 17.18 -8.06
C SER A 400 -16.59 17.40 -7.93
N VAL A 401 -17.21 18.22 -8.79
CA VAL A 401 -18.67 18.46 -8.83
C VAL A 401 -19.15 18.49 -10.28
N TRP A 402 -20.22 17.75 -10.61
CA TRP A 402 -20.86 17.80 -11.92
C TRP A 402 -22.11 18.69 -11.90
N ILE A 403 -22.20 19.61 -12.87
CA ILE A 403 -23.41 20.39 -13.17
C ILE A 403 -23.57 20.36 -14.68
N ASN A 404 -24.65 19.76 -15.17
CA ASN A 404 -24.80 19.39 -16.58
C ASN A 404 -24.60 20.57 -17.55
N ASP A 405 -25.32 21.67 -17.32
CA ASP A 405 -25.36 22.78 -18.27
C ASP A 405 -24.07 23.62 -18.23
N PHE A 406 -23.45 23.75 -17.05
CA PHE A 406 -22.13 24.34 -16.88
C PHE A 406 -21.05 23.51 -17.58
N ALA A 407 -21.05 22.18 -17.37
CA ALA A 407 -20.11 21.27 -18.01
C ALA A 407 -20.27 21.30 -19.54
N ASN A 408 -21.50 21.18 -20.05
CA ASN A 408 -21.79 21.25 -21.49
C ASN A 408 -21.24 22.54 -22.12
N ASN A 409 -21.59 23.70 -21.58
CA ASN A 409 -21.09 24.98 -22.09
C ASN A 409 -19.55 25.07 -22.02
N CYS A 410 -18.95 24.62 -20.92
CA CYS A 410 -17.49 24.63 -20.72
C CYS A 410 -16.75 23.73 -21.71
N TYR A 411 -17.20 22.48 -21.92
CA TYR A 411 -16.56 21.58 -22.90
C TYR A 411 -16.82 22.01 -24.35
N LEU A 412 -17.95 22.67 -24.65
CA LEU A 412 -18.21 23.24 -25.98
C LEU A 412 -17.29 24.44 -26.27
N GLU A 413 -17.12 25.36 -25.31
CA GLU A 413 -16.16 26.47 -25.42
C GLU A 413 -14.73 25.95 -25.58
N LYS A 414 -14.33 24.99 -24.74
CA LYS A 414 -12.95 24.50 -24.64
C LYS A 414 -12.59 23.38 -25.62
N ARG A 415 -13.49 22.97 -26.52
CA ARG A 415 -13.34 21.82 -27.43
C ARG A 415 -12.04 21.87 -28.27
N SER A 416 -11.59 23.05 -28.67
CA SER A 416 -10.35 23.28 -29.42
C SER A 416 -9.08 23.18 -28.57
N GLU A 417 -9.18 23.37 -27.25
CA GLU A 417 -8.05 23.38 -26.32
C GLU A 417 -7.76 22.01 -25.67
N MET A 418 -8.48 20.95 -26.08
CA MET A 418 -8.43 19.65 -25.41
C MET A 418 -7.29 18.72 -25.87
N GLY A 419 -6.77 18.91 -27.09
CA GLY A 419 -5.63 18.15 -27.59
C GLY A 419 -5.94 16.68 -27.93
N VAL A 420 -4.93 15.80 -27.78
CA VAL A 420 -4.96 14.42 -28.30
C VAL A 420 -5.50 13.38 -27.33
N ALA A 421 -5.54 13.70 -26.04
CA ALA A 421 -6.03 12.83 -24.96
C ALA A 421 -6.46 13.67 -23.76
N TYR A 422 -7.45 13.16 -23.02
CA TYR A 422 -8.02 13.80 -21.83
C TYR A 422 -7.76 12.98 -20.57
N LEU A 423 -7.27 13.62 -19.52
CA LEU A 423 -7.16 13.02 -18.19
C LEU A 423 -8.51 13.13 -17.48
N ALA A 424 -9.17 11.99 -17.29
CA ALA A 424 -10.46 11.88 -16.65
C ALA A 424 -10.36 12.04 -15.12
N SER A 425 -11.41 12.59 -14.50
CA SER A 425 -11.49 12.73 -13.04
C SER A 425 -11.32 11.37 -12.34
N TYR A 426 -10.83 11.42 -11.10
CA TYR A 426 -10.82 10.28 -10.18
C TYR A 426 -12.24 9.79 -9.84
N LEU A 427 -13.25 10.67 -9.88
CA LEU A 427 -14.63 10.32 -9.56
C LEU A 427 -15.32 9.60 -10.73
N SER A 428 -15.96 8.49 -10.38
CA SER A 428 -16.70 7.62 -11.29
C SER A 428 -17.89 8.34 -11.94
N SER A 429 -18.71 9.01 -11.13
CA SER A 429 -19.87 9.79 -11.56
C SER A 429 -19.51 10.86 -12.60
N ILE A 430 -18.48 11.66 -12.33
CA ILE A 430 -18.00 12.72 -13.23
C ILE A 430 -17.45 12.12 -14.52
N SER A 431 -16.64 11.07 -14.44
CA SER A 431 -16.06 10.45 -15.64
C SER A 431 -17.12 9.84 -16.56
N ILE A 432 -18.13 9.18 -15.98
CA ILE A 432 -19.27 8.63 -16.73
C ILE A 432 -20.08 9.77 -17.38
N ALA A 433 -20.31 10.86 -16.66
CA ALA A 433 -21.05 12.02 -17.18
C ALA A 433 -20.29 12.73 -18.32
N THR A 434 -18.98 12.94 -18.20
CA THR A 434 -18.13 13.43 -19.30
C THR A 434 -18.16 12.49 -20.51
N LEU A 435 -18.03 11.16 -20.31
CA LEU A 435 -18.08 10.18 -21.40
C LEU A 435 -19.43 10.19 -22.14
N ASN A 436 -20.54 10.33 -21.42
CA ASN A 436 -21.87 10.45 -22.01
C ASN A 436 -22.01 11.77 -22.79
N LEU A 437 -21.63 12.90 -22.20
CA LEU A 437 -21.65 14.22 -22.85
C LEU A 437 -20.79 14.23 -24.13
N PHE A 438 -19.61 13.61 -24.11
CA PHE A 438 -18.73 13.50 -25.27
C PHE A 438 -19.36 12.66 -26.39
N LYS A 439 -20.04 11.57 -26.03
CA LYS A 439 -20.82 10.74 -26.96
C LYS A 439 -22.03 11.49 -27.55
N GLU A 440 -22.74 12.27 -26.74
CA GLU A 440 -23.90 13.08 -27.15
C GLU A 440 -23.51 14.26 -28.07
N THR A 441 -22.38 14.90 -27.80
CA THR A 441 -21.85 16.05 -28.58
C THR A 441 -20.97 15.64 -29.77
N ASN A 442 -20.91 14.34 -30.10
CA ASN A 442 -20.01 13.76 -31.11
C ASN A 442 -18.57 14.30 -30.97
N PHE A 443 -18.03 14.30 -29.75
CA PHE A 443 -16.67 14.70 -29.44
C PHE A 443 -15.85 13.46 -29.08
N SER A 444 -14.92 13.09 -29.97
CA SER A 444 -14.13 11.87 -29.83
C SER A 444 -12.71 12.20 -29.39
N ILE A 445 -12.44 12.03 -28.10
CA ILE A 445 -11.10 12.12 -27.49
C ILE A 445 -10.89 10.90 -26.57
N PRO A 446 -9.70 10.26 -26.54
CA PRO A 446 -9.43 9.19 -25.60
C PRO A 446 -9.34 9.73 -24.17
N MET A 447 -9.95 9.04 -23.22
CA MET A 447 -10.01 9.42 -21.80
C MET A 447 -9.22 8.43 -20.94
N VAL A 448 -8.16 8.91 -20.27
CA VAL A 448 -7.31 8.11 -19.39
C VAL A 448 -7.50 8.55 -17.94
N SER A 449 -7.76 7.63 -17.01
CA SER A 449 -7.79 7.94 -15.56
C SER A 449 -6.66 7.26 -14.80
N GLY A 450 -6.08 7.99 -13.83
CA GLY A 450 -5.12 7.42 -12.88
C GLY A 450 -5.79 6.60 -11.78
N ALA A 451 -6.81 7.16 -11.11
CA ALA A 451 -7.36 6.60 -9.87
C ALA A 451 -8.80 6.03 -9.95
N ASN A 452 -9.58 6.33 -11.00
CA ASN A 452 -10.99 5.96 -11.05
C ASN A 452 -11.18 4.44 -11.18
N SER A 453 -11.72 3.80 -10.15
CA SER A 453 -11.75 2.34 -9.99
C SER A 453 -13.13 1.69 -10.21
N ALA A 454 -14.22 2.43 -10.43
CA ALA A 454 -15.56 1.83 -10.52
C ALA A 454 -15.75 0.81 -11.67
N HIS A 455 -16.40 -0.33 -11.39
CA HIS A 455 -16.61 -1.43 -12.35
C HIS A 455 -17.33 -1.02 -13.64
N SER A 456 -18.31 -0.12 -13.58
CA SER A 456 -19.12 0.26 -14.74
C SER A 456 -18.29 0.78 -15.91
N LEU A 457 -17.11 1.34 -15.65
CA LEU A 457 -16.18 1.86 -16.65
C LEU A 457 -15.27 0.79 -17.29
N SER A 458 -15.25 -0.45 -16.77
CA SER A 458 -14.45 -1.57 -17.32
C SER A 458 -14.91 -1.97 -18.73
N ASN A 459 -16.19 -1.78 -19.03
CA ASN A 459 -16.82 -2.23 -20.28
C ASN A 459 -16.40 -1.39 -21.48
N SER A 460 -15.45 -1.92 -22.26
CA SER A 460 -14.88 -1.29 -23.46
C SER A 460 -15.87 -1.14 -24.63
N THR A 461 -17.04 -1.78 -24.59
CA THR A 461 -18.10 -1.62 -25.60
C THR A 461 -19.03 -0.44 -25.27
N ILE A 462 -19.31 -0.21 -23.99
CA ILE A 462 -20.12 0.93 -23.52
C ILE A 462 -19.30 2.22 -23.51
N PHE A 463 -18.06 2.14 -23.02
CA PHE A 463 -17.13 3.26 -22.89
C PHE A 463 -15.85 3.01 -23.73
N PRO A 464 -15.94 3.00 -25.07
CA PRO A 464 -14.82 2.64 -25.94
C PRO A 464 -13.65 3.64 -25.87
N ALA A 465 -13.93 4.91 -25.57
CA ALA A 465 -12.92 5.95 -25.41
C ALA A 465 -12.16 5.91 -24.07
N PHE A 466 -12.63 5.15 -23.08
CA PHE A 466 -12.05 5.14 -21.73
C PHE A 466 -10.91 4.12 -21.57
N THR A 467 -9.96 4.41 -20.68
CA THR A 467 -8.90 3.50 -20.20
C THR A 467 -8.45 3.96 -18.81
N ARG A 468 -7.95 3.05 -17.97
CA ARG A 468 -7.42 3.41 -16.65
C ARG A 468 -6.15 2.67 -16.24
N ILE A 469 -5.36 3.35 -15.41
CA ILE A 469 -4.15 2.82 -14.76
C ILE A 469 -4.45 2.27 -13.36
N SER A 470 -5.67 2.50 -12.86
CA SER A 470 -6.23 1.95 -11.62
C SER A 470 -6.73 0.52 -11.77
N THR A 471 -6.61 -0.25 -10.69
CA THR A 471 -7.26 -1.56 -10.47
C THR A 471 -8.78 -1.39 -10.38
N SER A 472 -9.56 -2.31 -10.96
CA SER A 472 -11.03 -2.27 -10.93
C SER A 472 -11.60 -2.67 -9.57
N SER A 473 -12.68 -2.00 -9.13
CA SER A 473 -13.34 -2.14 -7.82
C SER A 473 -13.84 -3.56 -7.54
N ASP A 474 -14.08 -4.34 -8.60
CA ASP A 474 -14.36 -5.78 -8.53
C ASP A 474 -13.34 -6.54 -7.68
N TYR A 475 -12.06 -6.26 -7.92
CA TYR A 475 -10.96 -6.93 -7.24
C TYR A 475 -10.87 -6.49 -5.78
N MET A 476 -11.35 -5.29 -5.41
CA MET A 476 -11.32 -4.80 -4.04
C MET A 476 -12.28 -5.60 -3.15
N GLY A 477 -13.54 -5.77 -3.59
CA GLY A 477 -14.54 -6.56 -2.87
C GLY A 477 -14.11 -8.03 -2.70
N LYS A 478 -13.56 -8.62 -3.78
CA LYS A 478 -13.00 -9.99 -3.77
C LYS A 478 -11.81 -10.11 -2.81
N THR A 479 -10.90 -9.13 -2.83
CA THR A 479 -9.71 -9.09 -1.98
C THR A 479 -10.08 -9.04 -0.50
N TRP A 480 -11.09 -8.25 -0.11
CA TRP A 480 -11.54 -8.17 1.27
C TRP A 480 -12.08 -9.51 1.81
N VAL A 481 -12.90 -10.23 1.03
CA VAL A 481 -13.41 -11.55 1.44
C VAL A 481 -12.27 -12.57 1.58
N ILE A 482 -11.28 -12.56 0.68
CA ILE A 482 -10.11 -13.43 0.78
C ILE A 482 -9.27 -13.06 2.01
N TYR A 483 -9.12 -11.76 2.34
CA TYR A 483 -8.43 -11.32 3.54
C TYR A 483 -9.13 -11.80 4.82
N MET A 484 -10.46 -11.72 4.91
CA MET A 484 -11.21 -12.30 6.04
C MET A 484 -10.91 -13.78 6.23
N LYS A 485 -10.89 -14.55 5.13
CA LYS A 485 -10.58 -15.98 5.13
C LYS A 485 -9.16 -16.29 5.60
N VAL A 486 -8.18 -15.46 5.22
CA VAL A 486 -6.79 -15.56 5.73
C VAL A 486 -6.71 -15.23 7.22
N MET A 487 -7.49 -14.26 7.70
CA MET A 487 -7.56 -13.88 9.12
C MET A 487 -8.44 -14.82 9.98
N GLY A 488 -9.08 -15.83 9.38
CA GLY A 488 -9.98 -16.75 10.08
C GLY A 488 -11.32 -16.14 10.51
N TRP A 489 -11.70 -14.98 9.96
CA TRP A 489 -12.97 -14.33 10.28
C TRP A 489 -14.11 -14.89 9.43
N THR A 490 -15.21 -15.31 10.07
CA THR A 490 -16.37 -15.95 9.42
C THR A 490 -17.54 -15.00 9.15
N SER A 491 -17.53 -13.80 9.74
CA SER A 491 -18.67 -12.89 9.70
C SER A 491 -18.23 -11.43 9.83
N CYS A 492 -19.07 -10.51 9.37
CA CYS A 492 -18.83 -9.08 9.46
C CYS A 492 -20.13 -8.27 9.52
N VAL A 493 -19.99 -7.00 9.90
CA VAL A 493 -20.98 -5.94 9.70
C VAL A 493 -20.54 -5.07 8.53
N LEU A 494 -21.47 -4.62 7.69
CA LEU A 494 -21.16 -3.83 6.50
C LEU A 494 -22.09 -2.61 6.38
N LEU A 495 -21.50 -1.44 6.13
CA LEU A 495 -22.21 -0.23 5.72
C LEU A 495 -21.62 0.29 4.40
N TYR A 496 -22.46 0.73 3.46
CA TYR A 496 -22.02 1.25 2.16
C TYR A 496 -22.77 2.52 1.70
N ALA A 497 -22.07 3.39 0.97
CA ALA A 497 -22.62 4.62 0.38
C ALA A 497 -23.38 4.36 -0.93
N ASP A 498 -24.45 5.12 -1.16
CA ASP A 498 -25.33 5.04 -2.33
C ASP A 498 -24.73 5.69 -3.60
N ASP A 499 -23.55 5.22 -4.03
CA ASP A 499 -22.88 5.66 -5.26
C ASP A 499 -22.30 4.51 -6.09
N ALA A 500 -22.00 4.78 -7.36
CA ALA A 500 -21.61 3.77 -8.35
C ALA A 500 -20.27 3.07 -8.08
N TYR A 501 -19.41 3.60 -7.20
CA TYR A 501 -18.17 2.95 -6.79
C TYR A 501 -18.42 2.03 -5.60
N ASP A 502 -18.96 2.55 -4.49
CA ASP A 502 -19.11 1.74 -3.27
C ASP A 502 -20.24 0.69 -3.39
N VAL A 503 -21.28 0.94 -4.20
CA VAL A 503 -22.26 -0.10 -4.60
C VAL A 503 -21.58 -1.24 -5.37
N SER A 504 -20.61 -0.94 -6.24
CA SER A 504 -19.87 -1.96 -6.98
C SER A 504 -18.97 -2.80 -6.07
N VAL A 505 -18.32 -2.19 -5.07
CA VAL A 505 -17.55 -2.95 -4.06
C VAL A 505 -18.48 -3.79 -3.20
N TYR A 506 -19.62 -3.26 -2.75
CA TYR A 506 -20.64 -4.02 -2.00
C TYR A 506 -21.15 -5.26 -2.77
N GLN A 507 -21.53 -5.10 -4.05
CA GLN A 507 -22.04 -6.20 -4.86
C GLN A 507 -21.00 -7.31 -5.07
N ASN A 508 -19.74 -6.95 -5.39
CA ASN A 508 -18.66 -7.92 -5.52
C ASN A 508 -18.31 -8.60 -4.19
N PHE A 509 -18.32 -7.84 -3.08
CA PHE A 509 -18.11 -8.39 -1.76
C PHE A 509 -19.20 -9.40 -1.39
N LEU A 510 -20.48 -9.06 -1.59
CA LEU A 510 -21.63 -9.94 -1.32
C LEU A 510 -21.54 -11.26 -2.10
N GLN A 511 -21.39 -11.18 -3.43
CA GLN A 511 -21.25 -12.37 -4.28
C GLN A 511 -20.07 -13.25 -3.86
N THR A 512 -18.95 -12.63 -3.47
CA THR A 512 -17.76 -13.37 -3.04
C THR A 512 -17.95 -13.95 -1.64
N SER A 513 -18.62 -13.23 -0.72
CA SER A 513 -18.83 -13.65 0.67
C SER A 513 -19.70 -14.90 0.73
N GLU A 514 -20.77 -14.95 -0.07
CA GLU A 514 -21.61 -16.14 -0.27
C GLU A 514 -20.77 -17.33 -0.74
N SER A 515 -19.92 -17.14 -1.77
CA SER A 515 -19.05 -18.21 -2.31
C SER A 515 -18.00 -18.73 -1.33
N GLN A 516 -17.64 -17.95 -0.30
CA GLN A 516 -16.58 -18.28 0.66
C GLN A 516 -17.09 -18.63 2.06
N GLY A 517 -18.42 -18.62 2.29
CA GLY A 517 -19.02 -18.91 3.59
C GLY A 517 -18.86 -17.77 4.62
N ILE A 518 -18.81 -16.52 4.16
CA ILE A 518 -18.71 -15.32 5.01
C ILE A 518 -20.09 -14.68 5.17
N THR A 519 -20.54 -14.51 6.42
CA THR A 519 -21.88 -13.98 6.74
C THR A 519 -21.86 -12.47 7.03
N ILE A 520 -22.64 -11.69 6.28
CA ILE A 520 -22.93 -10.28 6.60
C ILE A 520 -24.11 -10.23 7.58
N LEU A 521 -23.86 -9.81 8.81
CA LEU A 521 -24.78 -9.99 9.94
C LEU A 521 -25.95 -9.00 9.93
N ASN A 522 -25.70 -7.71 9.65
CA ASN A 522 -26.76 -6.71 9.62
C ASN A 522 -27.65 -6.86 8.37
N LYS A 523 -28.97 -6.71 8.56
CA LYS A 523 -29.98 -6.84 7.50
C LYS A 523 -29.73 -5.87 6.34
N GLU A 524 -30.05 -6.29 5.12
CA GLU A 524 -29.75 -5.54 3.90
C GLU A 524 -30.35 -4.13 3.86
N GLU A 525 -31.60 -3.99 4.29
CA GLU A 525 -32.33 -2.72 4.42
C GLU A 525 -31.60 -1.68 5.31
N PHE A 526 -30.69 -2.11 6.18
CA PHE A 526 -29.91 -1.28 7.09
C PHE A 526 -28.43 -1.15 6.70
N ARG A 527 -27.99 -1.71 5.57
CA ARG A 527 -26.59 -1.59 5.09
C ARG A 527 -26.30 -0.26 4.38
N LYS A 528 -27.30 0.34 3.73
CA LYS A 528 -27.09 1.52 2.88
C LYS A 528 -27.12 2.84 3.69
N ILE A 529 -26.22 3.76 3.36
CA ILE A 529 -26.20 5.16 3.80
C ILE A 529 -26.12 6.08 2.57
N PRO A 530 -26.50 7.37 2.65
CA PRO A 530 -26.55 8.23 1.46
C PRO A 530 -25.14 8.59 1.00
N PHE A 531 -24.98 8.84 -0.31
CA PHE A 531 -23.80 9.50 -0.84
C PHE A 531 -23.57 10.86 -0.15
N MET A 532 -22.31 11.18 0.16
CA MET A 532 -21.91 12.37 0.95
C MET A 532 -22.59 12.46 2.33
N TYR A 533 -22.71 11.32 3.03
CA TYR A 533 -23.25 11.24 4.38
C TYR A 533 -22.53 12.21 5.34
N ASN A 534 -23.28 12.94 6.15
CA ASN A 534 -22.75 13.82 7.19
C ASN A 534 -23.49 13.69 8.54
N THR A 535 -22.87 14.17 9.61
CA THR A 535 -23.35 13.99 11.00
C THR A 535 -24.72 14.59 11.30
N SER A 536 -25.22 15.57 10.53
CA SER A 536 -26.58 16.09 10.72
C SER A 536 -27.67 15.08 10.35
N GLN A 537 -27.33 14.08 9.52
CA GLN A 537 -28.24 13.03 9.06
C GLN A 537 -28.33 11.84 10.05
N LEU A 538 -27.63 11.90 11.20
CA LEU A 538 -27.55 10.79 12.15
C LEU A 538 -28.92 10.28 12.60
N GLU A 539 -29.88 11.15 12.91
CA GLU A 539 -31.21 10.70 13.35
C GLU A 539 -31.97 9.92 12.26
N ASN A 540 -31.79 10.30 10.99
CA ASN A 540 -32.44 9.61 9.86
C ASN A 540 -31.87 8.19 9.66
N TYR A 541 -30.58 7.99 9.93
CA TYR A 541 -29.87 6.72 9.73
C TYR A 541 -29.52 6.02 11.07
N ARG A 542 -30.06 6.49 12.20
CA ARG A 542 -29.81 5.94 13.54
C ARG A 542 -30.13 4.45 13.61
N LYS A 543 -31.18 4.00 12.92
CA LYS A 543 -31.55 2.58 12.83
C LYS A 543 -30.47 1.74 12.15
N ASN A 544 -29.88 2.24 11.07
CA ASN A 544 -28.85 1.56 10.28
C ASN A 544 -27.59 1.32 11.12
N PHE A 545 -27.13 2.37 11.81
CA PHE A 545 -26.02 2.26 12.76
C PHE A 545 -26.36 1.41 13.99
N GLN A 546 -27.59 1.45 14.50
CA GLN A 546 -28.01 0.66 15.66
C GLN A 546 -28.03 -0.85 15.34
N GLU A 547 -28.66 -1.22 14.22
CA GLU A 547 -28.65 -2.60 13.69
C GLU A 547 -27.21 -3.08 13.48
N ALA A 548 -26.33 -2.24 12.92
CA ALA A 548 -24.91 -2.55 12.73
C ALA A 548 -24.17 -2.80 14.06
N ILE A 549 -24.45 -2.00 15.10
CA ILE A 549 -23.81 -2.12 16.42
C ILE A 549 -24.33 -3.33 17.20
N ASP A 550 -25.62 -3.68 17.08
CA ASP A 550 -26.23 -4.76 17.86
C ASP A 550 -25.89 -6.18 17.40
N GLN A 551 -25.25 -6.37 16.23
CA GLN A 551 -24.78 -7.70 15.77
C GLN A 551 -23.63 -8.30 16.60
N ASN A 552 -23.08 -7.56 17.55
CA ASN A 552 -21.96 -7.98 18.42
C ASN A 552 -20.67 -8.42 17.67
N CYS A 553 -20.51 -7.98 16.43
CA CYS A 553 -19.30 -8.22 15.64
C CYS A 553 -18.19 -7.22 16.01
N ASN A 554 -16.94 -7.61 15.80
CA ASN A 554 -15.78 -6.69 15.82
C ASN A 554 -15.36 -6.21 14.42
N ILE A 555 -15.80 -6.89 13.36
CA ILE A 555 -15.30 -6.70 11.99
C ILE A 555 -16.30 -5.83 11.21
N PHE A 556 -15.95 -4.56 10.99
CA PHE A 556 -16.79 -3.58 10.32
C PHE A 556 -16.19 -3.18 8.96
N PHE A 557 -16.91 -3.43 7.87
CA PHE A 557 -16.62 -2.86 6.56
C PHE A 557 -17.37 -1.55 6.37
N LEU A 558 -16.65 -0.48 6.04
CA LEU A 558 -17.22 0.81 5.65
C LEU A 558 -16.82 1.11 4.19
N PHE A 559 -17.73 0.84 3.28
CA PHE A 559 -17.59 1.13 1.86
C PHE A 559 -18.20 2.51 1.59
N CYS A 560 -17.50 3.57 1.99
CA CYS A 560 -17.96 4.94 1.79
C CYS A 560 -16.79 5.92 1.58
N ALA A 561 -16.60 6.34 0.33
CA ALA A 561 -15.53 7.21 -0.11
C ALA A 561 -15.41 8.54 0.68
N ASP A 562 -14.17 9.03 0.79
CA ASP A 562 -13.79 10.28 1.44
C ASP A 562 -14.68 11.46 1.02
N PRO A 563 -15.17 12.30 1.96
CA PRO A 563 -14.97 12.28 3.41
C PRO A 563 -15.98 11.44 4.20
N SER A 564 -16.89 10.70 3.53
CA SER A 564 -18.10 10.12 4.14
C SER A 564 -17.81 9.23 5.36
N PHE A 565 -16.76 8.39 5.31
CA PHE A 565 -16.39 7.52 6.43
C PHE A 565 -15.99 8.28 7.70
N LEU A 566 -15.46 9.51 7.59
CA LEU A 566 -15.11 10.34 8.74
C LEU A 566 -16.37 10.76 9.52
N TYR A 567 -17.45 11.11 8.81
CA TYR A 567 -18.73 11.40 9.44
C TYR A 567 -19.39 10.13 10.01
N VAL A 568 -19.24 8.98 9.36
CA VAL A 568 -19.66 7.67 9.91
C VAL A 568 -18.93 7.36 11.22
N PHE A 569 -17.62 7.58 11.31
CA PHE A 569 -16.87 7.41 12.57
C PHE A 569 -17.39 8.34 13.69
N ASN A 570 -17.75 9.59 13.38
CA ASN A 570 -18.38 10.48 14.37
C ASN A 570 -19.72 9.92 14.85
N SER A 571 -20.56 9.43 13.93
CA SER A 571 -21.85 8.82 14.25
C SER A 571 -21.74 7.54 15.09
N LEU A 572 -20.84 6.62 14.72
CA LEU A 572 -20.58 5.40 15.50
C LEU A 572 -20.02 5.73 16.89
N TYR A 573 -19.17 6.76 17.00
CA TYR A 573 -18.68 7.24 18.30
C TYR A 573 -19.82 7.81 19.15
N ASP A 574 -20.71 8.62 18.59
CA ASP A 574 -21.84 9.19 19.34
C ASP A 574 -22.91 8.14 19.70
N MET A 575 -22.93 7.01 18.98
CA MET A 575 -23.71 5.81 19.34
C MET A 575 -22.98 4.84 20.28
N GLY A 576 -21.75 5.17 20.70
CA GLY A 576 -21.08 4.55 21.84
C GLY A 576 -19.84 3.70 21.53
N ILE A 577 -19.46 3.53 20.25
CA ILE A 577 -18.27 2.76 19.86
C ILE A 577 -16.99 3.53 20.20
N ARG A 578 -15.98 2.85 20.77
CA ARG A 578 -14.69 3.44 21.18
C ARG A 578 -13.51 2.75 20.49
N LYS A 579 -12.27 3.25 20.70
CA LYS A 579 -11.07 2.54 20.24
C LYS A 579 -11.05 1.13 20.84
N GLY A 580 -10.88 0.12 19.99
CA GLY A 580 -10.85 -1.29 20.39
C GLY A 580 -12.20 -2.01 20.41
N ASP A 581 -13.33 -1.29 20.31
CA ASP A 581 -14.66 -1.90 20.16
C ASP A 581 -14.90 -2.53 18.79
N ALA A 582 -14.11 -2.17 17.79
CA ALA A 582 -14.20 -2.67 16.43
C ALA A 582 -12.86 -2.47 15.70
N LEU A 583 -12.64 -3.29 14.68
CA LEU A 583 -11.71 -3.05 13.58
C LEU A 583 -12.53 -2.57 12.38
N PHE A 584 -12.16 -1.41 11.84
CA PHE A 584 -12.72 -0.89 10.61
C PHE A 584 -11.82 -1.24 9.43
N LEU A 585 -12.45 -1.76 8.37
CA LEU A 585 -11.84 -2.05 7.07
C LEU A 585 -12.55 -1.18 6.04
N ILE A 586 -11.82 -0.27 5.38
CA ILE A 586 -12.43 0.77 4.54
C ILE A 586 -11.83 0.82 3.13
N ASN A 587 -12.61 1.35 2.18
CA ASN A 587 -12.13 1.63 0.83
C ASN A 587 -11.63 3.08 0.74
N GLY A 588 -10.52 3.33 0.05
CA GLY A 588 -10.01 4.70 -0.13
C GLY A 588 -8.83 5.03 0.78
N LEU A 589 -8.71 6.31 1.18
CA LEU A 589 -7.46 6.85 1.73
C LEU A 589 -7.63 7.39 3.13
N THR A 590 -6.72 6.98 4.02
CA THR A 590 -6.56 7.66 5.30
C THR A 590 -5.13 8.18 5.47
N GLY A 591 -5.02 9.47 5.75
CA GLY A 591 -3.83 10.13 6.27
C GLY A 591 -4.22 11.17 7.31
N SER A 592 -3.22 11.71 8.02
CA SER A 592 -3.37 12.90 8.88
C SER A 592 -4.15 14.01 8.19
N ASP A 593 -3.86 14.21 6.92
CA ASP A 593 -4.19 15.41 6.17
C ASP A 593 -5.73 15.53 6.00
N LEU A 594 -6.42 14.40 5.84
CA LEU A 594 -7.89 14.29 5.79
C LEU A 594 -8.58 14.51 7.14
N LEU A 595 -7.95 14.13 8.26
CA LEU A 595 -8.49 14.40 9.61
C LEU A 595 -8.59 15.91 9.89
N TYR A 596 -7.61 16.69 9.40
CA TYR A 596 -7.56 18.14 9.66
C TYR A 596 -8.18 18.98 8.55
N ALA A 597 -8.26 18.48 7.32
CA ALA A 597 -8.85 19.22 6.18
C ALA A 597 -10.38 19.17 6.10
N THR A 598 -11.06 18.24 6.79
CA THR A 598 -12.51 18.02 6.62
C THR A 598 -13.37 18.86 7.57
N PRO A 599 -14.18 19.83 7.09
CA PRO A 599 -15.00 20.67 7.96
C PRO A 599 -16.10 19.91 8.71
N GLY A 600 -16.41 20.33 9.94
CA GLY A 600 -17.49 19.76 10.75
C GLY A 600 -17.24 18.37 11.35
N VAL A 601 -16.11 17.72 11.02
CA VAL A 601 -15.65 16.47 11.63
C VAL A 601 -15.06 16.76 13.02
N ASN A 602 -15.50 16.06 14.08
CA ASN A 602 -14.82 16.16 15.37
C ASN A 602 -13.57 15.29 15.33
N THR A 603 -12.42 15.93 15.19
CA THR A 603 -11.12 15.26 15.00
C THR A 603 -10.78 14.31 16.16
N ALA A 604 -11.13 14.66 17.40
CA ALA A 604 -10.87 13.82 18.58
C ALA A 604 -11.72 12.53 18.64
N LYS A 605 -13.00 12.59 18.24
CA LYS A 605 -13.85 11.37 18.10
C LYS A 605 -13.28 10.46 17.00
N THR A 606 -13.00 11.07 15.84
CA THR A 606 -12.53 10.38 14.63
C THR A 606 -11.17 9.73 14.84
N ALA A 607 -10.25 10.42 15.53
CA ALA A 607 -8.92 9.94 15.88
C ALA A 607 -8.92 8.70 16.79
N GLN A 608 -9.96 8.47 17.59
CA GLN A 608 -10.06 7.23 18.38
C GLN A 608 -10.41 6.03 17.50
N LEU A 609 -11.34 6.19 16.55
CA LEU A 609 -11.79 5.08 15.70
C LEU A 609 -10.85 4.81 14.52
N LEU A 610 -10.12 5.83 14.05
CA LEU A 610 -9.08 5.68 13.01
C LEU A 610 -7.83 4.93 13.51
N ASN A 611 -7.63 4.77 14.81
CA ASN A 611 -6.38 4.24 15.37
C ASN A 611 -6.34 2.70 15.34
N GLY A 612 -5.74 2.14 14.29
CA GLY A 612 -5.57 0.71 14.05
C GLY A 612 -6.42 0.15 12.89
N ILE A 613 -6.97 1.01 12.03
CA ILE A 613 -7.80 0.58 10.90
C ILE A 613 -6.99 -0.05 9.77
N LEU A 614 -7.68 -0.72 8.84
CA LEU A 614 -7.13 -1.26 7.60
C LEU A 614 -7.85 -0.69 6.38
N TYR A 615 -7.14 -0.54 5.26
CA TYR A 615 -7.72 -0.15 3.97
C TYR A 615 -6.93 -0.72 2.80
N LEU A 616 -7.64 -0.93 1.69
CA LEU A 616 -7.05 -1.29 0.40
C LEU A 616 -6.83 -0.04 -0.44
N PHE A 617 -5.61 0.14 -0.95
CA PHE A 617 -5.32 1.16 -1.95
C PHE A 617 -4.39 0.63 -3.04
N ILE A 618 -4.34 1.30 -4.20
CA ILE A 618 -3.46 0.92 -5.30
C ILE A 618 -2.00 1.15 -4.85
N PRO A 619 -1.09 0.19 -5.03
CA PRO A 619 0.31 0.36 -4.63
C PRO A 619 1.00 1.45 -5.48
N GLU A 620 1.72 2.35 -4.82
CA GLU A 620 2.45 3.46 -5.43
C GLU A 620 3.94 3.40 -5.10
N TRP A 621 4.77 4.01 -5.96
CA TRP A 621 6.23 4.12 -5.76
C TRP A 621 6.97 2.77 -5.68
N ILE A 622 6.48 1.76 -6.39
CA ILE A 622 6.98 0.38 -6.36
C ILE A 622 8.37 0.25 -7.00
N GLY A 623 9.26 -0.50 -6.33
CA GLY A 623 10.55 -0.90 -6.87
C GLY A 623 11.56 0.24 -7.00
N THR A 624 12.64 0.00 -7.73
CA THR A 624 13.77 0.96 -7.83
C THR A 624 13.38 2.27 -8.53
N LEU A 625 12.61 2.18 -9.62
CA LEU A 625 12.13 3.37 -10.35
C LEU A 625 11.11 4.16 -9.53
N GLY A 626 10.13 3.47 -8.91
CA GLY A 626 9.13 4.11 -8.06
C GLY A 626 9.75 4.84 -6.86
N ASN A 627 10.71 4.22 -6.17
CA ASN A 627 11.43 4.87 -5.07
C ASN A 627 12.28 6.06 -5.54
N LYS A 628 12.95 5.98 -6.70
CA LYS A 628 13.69 7.11 -7.29
C LYS A 628 12.74 8.28 -7.60
N LEU A 629 11.65 8.01 -8.30
CA LEU A 629 10.65 9.03 -8.67
C LEU A 629 9.99 9.65 -7.43
N LYS A 630 9.78 8.87 -6.36
CA LYS A 630 9.29 9.38 -5.08
C LYS A 630 10.26 10.40 -4.46
N ILE A 631 11.55 10.08 -4.39
CA ILE A 631 12.57 11.01 -3.86
C ILE A 631 12.62 12.30 -4.69
N GLU A 632 12.55 12.19 -6.02
CA GLU A 632 12.52 13.34 -6.93
C GLU A 632 11.21 14.14 -6.86
N PHE A 633 10.09 13.51 -6.50
CA PHE A 633 8.81 14.17 -6.26
C PHE A 633 8.81 14.92 -4.92
N ASP A 634 9.27 14.26 -3.85
CA ASP A 634 9.31 14.79 -2.49
C ASP A 634 10.21 16.03 -2.38
N GLN A 635 11.23 16.14 -3.25
CA GLN A 635 12.07 17.34 -3.38
C GLN A 635 11.34 18.55 -3.98
N LEU A 636 10.31 18.32 -4.80
CA LEU A 636 9.50 19.37 -5.44
C LEU A 636 8.26 19.74 -4.60
N TYR A 637 7.68 18.78 -3.88
CA TYR A 637 6.43 18.95 -3.12
C TYR A 637 6.53 18.46 -1.65
N PRO A 638 7.48 18.98 -0.84
CA PRO A 638 7.86 18.41 0.46
C PRO A 638 6.84 18.51 1.60
N LEU A 639 5.64 19.06 1.37
CA LEU A 639 4.66 19.40 2.40
C LEU A 639 3.35 18.58 2.36
N HIS A 640 3.21 17.64 1.42
CA HIS A 640 1.92 17.02 1.12
C HIS A 640 2.05 15.50 0.94
N GLY A 641 1.46 14.69 1.84
CA GLY A 641 1.72 13.25 1.93
C GLY A 641 1.50 12.49 0.61
N ASN A 642 2.50 11.68 0.21
CA ASN A 642 2.92 11.42 -1.18
C ASN A 642 1.97 10.56 -2.06
N ARG A 643 0.71 10.39 -1.69
CA ARG A 643 -0.23 9.46 -2.33
C ARG A 643 -0.96 10.05 -3.54
N ILE A 644 -1.60 9.15 -4.31
CA ILE A 644 -2.39 9.30 -5.55
C ILE A 644 -1.73 9.98 -6.76
N ARG A 645 -0.57 10.60 -6.56
CA ARG A 645 0.20 11.24 -7.63
C ARG A 645 0.81 10.24 -8.58
N CYS A 646 1.22 9.08 -8.09
CA CYS A 646 1.94 8.12 -8.89
C CYS A 646 1.02 7.47 -9.93
N VAL A 647 -0.22 7.15 -9.56
CA VAL A 647 -1.20 6.66 -10.55
C VAL A 647 -1.61 7.71 -11.60
N HIS A 648 -1.51 9.01 -11.28
CA HIS A 648 -1.72 10.10 -12.25
C HIS A 648 -0.47 10.38 -13.10
N TYR A 649 0.72 10.26 -12.53
CA TYR A 649 1.98 10.29 -13.25
C TYR A 649 2.01 9.20 -14.33
N ASP A 650 1.64 7.96 -13.94
CA ASP A 650 1.56 6.83 -14.88
C ASP A 650 0.42 7.01 -15.91
N ALA A 651 -0.64 7.77 -15.62
CA ALA A 651 -1.69 8.09 -16.60
C ALA A 651 -1.21 9.04 -17.69
N VAL A 652 -0.43 10.08 -17.34
CA VAL A 652 0.25 10.94 -18.33
C VAL A 652 1.32 10.15 -19.08
N TRP A 653 2.08 9.29 -18.38
CA TRP A 653 3.11 8.48 -19.01
C TRP A 653 2.51 7.49 -20.02
N ALA A 654 1.37 6.87 -19.72
CA ALA A 654 0.63 6.04 -20.67
C ALA A 654 0.21 6.81 -21.94
N ILE A 655 -0.16 8.09 -21.83
CA ILE A 655 -0.44 8.94 -22.99
C ILE A 655 0.85 9.21 -23.80
N ALA A 656 1.97 9.52 -23.14
CA ALA A 656 3.25 9.75 -23.82
C ALA A 656 3.79 8.50 -24.53
N GLU A 657 3.70 7.33 -23.89
CA GLU A 657 4.05 6.03 -24.50
C GLU A 657 3.16 5.73 -25.71
N ALA A 658 1.85 6.03 -25.64
CA ALA A 658 0.95 5.87 -26.77
C ALA A 658 1.31 6.79 -27.95
N VAL A 659 1.66 8.06 -27.70
CA VAL A 659 2.15 8.96 -28.76
C VAL A 659 3.49 8.48 -29.31
N GLN A 660 4.42 8.04 -28.47
CA GLN A 660 5.72 7.50 -28.91
C GLN A 660 5.55 6.22 -29.75
N MET A 661 4.62 5.33 -29.40
CA MET A 661 4.26 4.15 -30.20
C MET A 661 3.70 4.54 -31.57
N LEU A 662 2.89 5.60 -31.66
CA LEU A 662 2.34 6.08 -32.93
C LEU A 662 3.41 6.74 -33.80
N ILE A 663 4.24 7.63 -33.23
CA ILE A 663 5.44 8.20 -33.85
C ILE A 663 6.32 7.08 -34.43
N ASN A 664 6.71 6.10 -33.60
CA ASN A 664 7.57 4.97 -34.02
C ASN A 664 6.94 4.07 -35.08
N SER A 665 5.62 4.13 -35.29
CA SER A 665 4.89 3.36 -36.29
C SER A 665 4.46 4.16 -37.52
N GLY A 666 4.86 5.43 -37.62
CA GLY A 666 4.48 6.31 -38.72
C GLY A 666 2.99 6.65 -38.79
N LYS A 667 2.33 6.75 -37.62
CA LYS A 667 0.89 6.99 -37.50
C LYS A 667 0.59 8.36 -36.90
N ASN A 668 -0.53 8.94 -37.31
CA ASN A 668 -1.01 10.20 -36.77
C ASN A 668 -1.43 10.04 -35.28
N TYR A 669 -0.65 10.60 -34.37
CA TYR A 669 -0.93 10.61 -32.94
C TYR A 669 -2.12 11.53 -32.55
N GLU A 670 -2.68 12.27 -33.50
CA GLU A 670 -3.88 13.10 -33.32
C GLU A 670 -5.15 12.43 -33.89
N ASP A 671 -5.04 11.24 -34.50
CA ASP A 671 -6.22 10.44 -34.85
C ASP A 671 -6.78 9.73 -33.61
N TYR A 672 -8.08 9.93 -33.35
CA TYR A 672 -8.79 9.35 -32.20
C TYR A 672 -8.69 7.83 -32.16
N HIS A 673 -8.85 7.15 -33.31
CA HIS A 673 -8.87 5.68 -33.35
C HIS A 673 -7.48 5.10 -33.12
N ALA A 674 -6.46 5.64 -33.78
CA ALA A 674 -5.06 5.28 -33.56
C ALA A 674 -4.62 5.56 -32.12
N MET A 675 -4.95 6.73 -31.56
CA MET A 675 -4.56 7.13 -30.21
C MET A 675 -5.25 6.28 -29.13
N ASN A 676 -6.56 6.06 -29.23
CA ASN A 676 -7.28 5.14 -28.34
C ASN A 676 -6.73 3.70 -28.45
N SER A 677 -6.44 3.23 -29.67
CA SER A 677 -5.83 1.91 -29.87
C SER A 677 -4.41 1.81 -29.31
N ALA A 678 -3.60 2.86 -29.38
CA ALA A 678 -2.25 2.89 -28.83
C ALA A 678 -2.28 2.88 -27.29
N ILE A 679 -3.13 3.72 -26.67
CA ILE A 679 -3.37 3.76 -25.22
C ILE A 679 -3.71 2.36 -24.67
N LYS A 680 -4.60 1.62 -25.33
CA LYS A 680 -4.98 0.26 -24.90
C LYS A 680 -3.91 -0.82 -25.16
N ASN A 681 -2.79 -0.47 -25.80
CA ASN A 681 -1.67 -1.38 -26.07
C ASN A 681 -0.36 -0.99 -25.37
N VAL A 682 -0.31 0.10 -24.59
CA VAL A 682 0.92 0.50 -23.89
C VAL A 682 1.38 -0.53 -22.87
N ARG A 683 2.71 -0.70 -22.77
CA ARG A 683 3.36 -1.58 -21.81
C ARG A 683 4.67 -0.96 -21.34
N PHE A 684 4.68 -0.41 -20.14
CA PHE A 684 5.85 0.26 -19.57
C PHE A 684 6.03 -0.08 -18.08
N ARG A 685 7.11 0.42 -17.49
CA ARG A 685 7.33 0.39 -16.04
C ARG A 685 7.19 1.81 -15.52
N GLY A 686 6.05 2.09 -14.92
CA GLY A 686 5.75 3.35 -14.24
C GLY A 686 6.27 3.38 -12.81
N CYS A 687 5.89 4.41 -12.06
CA CYS A 687 6.16 4.47 -10.63
C CYS A 687 5.28 3.48 -9.84
N SER A 688 4.11 3.07 -10.35
CA SER A 688 3.25 2.05 -9.74
C SER A 688 3.61 0.64 -10.20
N GLY A 689 4.85 0.41 -10.63
CA GLY A 689 5.32 -0.87 -11.15
C GLY A 689 5.02 -1.07 -12.64
N SER A 690 4.69 -2.29 -13.07
CA SER A 690 4.38 -2.53 -14.49
C SER A 690 2.96 -2.09 -14.82
N VAL A 691 2.82 -1.28 -15.87
CA VAL A 691 1.57 -0.76 -16.40
C VAL A 691 1.30 -1.42 -17.76
N MET A 692 0.12 -2.02 -17.89
CA MET A 692 -0.37 -2.72 -19.08
C MET A 692 -1.89 -2.81 -18.97
N ILE A 693 -2.59 -2.51 -20.06
CA ILE A 693 -4.05 -2.61 -20.15
C ILE A 693 -4.47 -4.05 -20.45
N GLU A 694 -5.66 -4.46 -20.03
CA GLU A 694 -6.23 -5.79 -20.25
C GLU A 694 -6.98 -5.88 -21.59
N ASN A 695 -6.64 -6.90 -22.39
CA ASN A 695 -7.25 -7.11 -23.72
C ASN A 695 -8.77 -7.28 -23.61
N GLY A 696 -9.53 -6.35 -24.20
CA GLY A 696 -11.00 -6.37 -24.19
C GLY A 696 -11.64 -5.67 -22.98
N SER A 697 -10.85 -5.18 -22.02
CA SER A 697 -11.30 -4.31 -20.94
C SER A 697 -10.76 -2.89 -21.13
N ASN A 698 -11.22 -1.95 -20.30
CA ASN A 698 -10.60 -0.65 -20.09
C ASN A 698 -9.62 -0.64 -18.91
N ASP A 699 -9.49 -1.77 -18.20
CA ASP A 699 -8.75 -1.91 -16.94
C ASP A 699 -7.26 -2.15 -17.10
N ARG A 700 -6.49 -1.82 -16.06
CA ARG A 700 -5.12 -2.29 -15.89
C ARG A 700 -5.11 -3.79 -15.59
N ARG A 701 -4.37 -4.55 -16.41
CA ARG A 701 -4.30 -6.02 -16.31
C ARG A 701 -3.72 -6.53 -14.99
N LEU A 702 -2.71 -5.84 -14.45
CA LEU A 702 -2.11 -6.16 -13.15
C LEU A 702 -2.92 -5.53 -12.01
N ASN A 703 -4.05 -6.16 -11.70
CA ASN A 703 -4.99 -5.80 -10.64
C ASN A 703 -4.42 -6.06 -9.24
N ILE A 704 -3.46 -5.26 -8.80
CA ILE A 704 -2.77 -5.35 -7.50
C ILE A 704 -3.38 -4.33 -6.53
N TYR A 705 -3.46 -4.70 -5.24
CA TYR A 705 -3.76 -3.79 -4.13
C TYR A 705 -2.73 -3.93 -3.02
N SER A 706 -2.43 -2.84 -2.32
CA SER A 706 -1.72 -2.86 -1.04
C SER A 706 -2.70 -2.75 0.13
N LEU A 707 -2.44 -3.54 1.17
CA LEU A 707 -3.05 -3.37 2.48
C LEU A 707 -2.26 -2.32 3.26
N TYR A 708 -2.94 -1.27 3.69
CA TYR A 708 -2.38 -0.25 4.56
C TYR A 708 -3.04 -0.28 5.93
N ASN A 709 -2.26 0.07 6.96
CA ASN A 709 -2.70 0.21 8.34
C ASN A 709 -2.46 1.65 8.78
N SER A 710 -3.50 2.31 9.30
CA SER A 710 -3.38 3.67 9.86
C SER A 710 -3.50 3.63 11.38
N TYR A 711 -2.54 4.24 12.06
CA TYR A 711 -2.50 4.32 13.51
C TYR A 711 -1.82 5.63 13.96
N TYR A 712 -2.08 6.03 15.19
CA TYR A 712 -1.38 7.16 15.80
C TYR A 712 -0.15 6.65 16.53
N ASP A 713 1.03 7.13 16.15
CA ASP A 713 2.29 6.80 16.79
C ASP A 713 2.60 7.82 17.90
N ASN A 714 2.52 7.35 19.14
CA ASN A 714 2.82 8.13 20.33
C ASN A 714 4.30 8.56 20.42
N SER A 715 5.22 7.91 19.69
CA SER A 715 6.65 8.24 19.75
C SER A 715 7.05 9.40 18.82
N THR A 716 6.48 9.46 17.60
CA THR A 716 6.64 10.60 16.68
C THR A 716 5.55 11.67 16.83
N ASN A 717 4.52 11.42 17.64
CA ASN A 717 3.34 12.27 17.85
C ASN A 717 2.60 12.60 16.53
N LYS A 718 2.55 11.63 15.61
CA LYS A 718 2.00 11.76 14.25
C LYS A 718 1.12 10.57 13.89
N TRP A 719 0.22 10.78 12.92
CA TRP A 719 -0.44 9.68 12.23
C TRP A 719 0.55 9.02 11.28
N ILE A 720 0.61 7.70 11.34
CA ILE A 720 1.39 6.86 10.44
C ILE A 720 0.42 6.00 9.63
N ALA A 721 0.72 5.87 8.34
CA ALA A 721 -0.13 5.24 7.33
C ALA A 721 0.72 4.26 6.52
N ASN A 722 1.14 3.18 7.18
CA ASN A 722 2.13 2.24 6.67
C ASN A 722 1.50 1.13 5.81
N GLU A 723 2.28 0.67 4.83
CA GLU A 723 1.97 -0.52 4.05
C GLU A 723 2.29 -1.77 4.88
N VAL A 724 1.32 -2.66 5.04
CA VAL A 724 1.43 -3.88 5.86
C VAL A 724 1.34 -5.16 5.04
N GLY A 725 0.89 -5.11 3.79
CA GLY A 725 0.96 -6.24 2.87
C GLY A 725 0.51 -5.90 1.46
N HIS A 726 0.58 -6.88 0.57
CA HIS A 726 0.12 -6.78 -0.82
C HIS A 726 -0.81 -7.94 -1.17
N PHE A 727 -1.73 -7.66 -2.09
CA PHE A 727 -2.59 -8.62 -2.76
C PHE A 727 -2.31 -8.59 -4.26
N SER A 728 -1.96 -9.75 -4.82
CA SER A 728 -1.65 -9.89 -6.24
C SER A 728 -2.28 -11.20 -6.77
N PRO A 729 -3.27 -11.13 -7.68
CA PRO A 729 -3.96 -12.32 -8.19
C PRO A 729 -3.10 -13.17 -9.15
N TYR A 730 -1.89 -12.71 -9.50
CA TYR A 730 -0.99 -13.39 -10.44
C TYR A 730 0.27 -13.98 -9.78
N SER A 731 0.46 -13.80 -8.48
CA SER A 731 1.55 -14.41 -7.72
C SER A 731 1.12 -15.73 -7.08
N GLY A 732 2.04 -16.68 -6.95
CA GLY A 732 1.75 -17.98 -6.31
C GLY A 732 1.25 -17.87 -4.86
N THR A 733 1.56 -16.75 -4.20
CA THR A 733 0.91 -16.29 -2.97
C THR A 733 -0.02 -15.13 -3.30
N PHE A 734 -1.34 -15.30 -3.07
CA PHE A 734 -2.32 -14.24 -3.34
C PHE A 734 -2.14 -13.02 -2.41
N PHE A 735 -1.86 -13.27 -1.13
CA PHE A 735 -1.58 -12.25 -0.11
C PHE A 735 -0.18 -12.47 0.48
N GLN A 736 0.54 -11.38 0.71
CA GLN A 736 1.81 -11.36 1.41
C GLN A 736 1.81 -10.22 2.43
N LEU A 737 1.99 -10.53 3.72
CA LEU A 737 2.23 -9.54 4.76
C LEU A 737 3.69 -9.05 4.67
N THR A 738 3.90 -7.73 4.66
CA THR A 738 5.21 -7.09 4.59
C THR A 738 5.64 -6.44 5.90
N ASN A 739 4.69 -5.94 6.70
CA ASN A 739 4.95 -5.34 8.02
C ASN A 739 3.87 -5.78 9.04
N PRO A 740 4.17 -5.81 10.35
CA PRO A 740 3.19 -6.13 11.38
C PRO A 740 2.07 -5.09 11.43
N ILE A 741 0.84 -5.55 11.68
CA ILE A 741 -0.35 -4.70 11.82
C ILE A 741 -0.46 -4.18 13.25
N VAL A 742 -0.64 -2.85 13.41
CA VAL A 742 -1.02 -2.22 14.68
C VAL A 742 -2.53 -2.30 14.82
N TRP A 743 -3.00 -3.19 15.69
CA TRP A 743 -4.43 -3.43 15.95
C TRP A 743 -5.03 -2.43 16.95
N PRO A 744 -6.33 -2.09 16.84
CA PRO A 744 -6.98 -1.12 17.71
C PRO A 744 -7.03 -1.58 19.19
N GLY A 745 -7.04 -2.89 19.43
CA GLY A 745 -7.00 -3.54 20.75
C GLY A 745 -5.68 -4.25 21.07
N ASN A 746 -4.55 -3.78 20.53
CA ASN A 746 -3.20 -4.37 20.65
C ASN A 746 -3.02 -5.80 20.09
N SER A 747 -4.09 -6.49 19.71
CA SER A 747 -4.10 -7.84 19.16
C SER A 747 -5.19 -7.98 18.09
N ALA A 748 -5.06 -8.97 17.20
CA ALA A 748 -6.03 -9.22 16.15
C ALA A 748 -7.39 -9.63 16.76
N PRO A 749 -8.50 -8.96 16.41
CA PRO A 749 -9.81 -9.23 17.01
C PRO A 749 -10.38 -10.58 16.56
N SER A 750 -11.11 -11.24 17.46
CA SER A 750 -12.04 -12.31 17.12
C SER A 750 -13.25 -11.75 16.33
N THR A 751 -13.92 -12.56 15.52
CA THR A 751 -15.09 -12.12 14.74
C THR A 751 -16.21 -11.50 15.59
N PHE A 752 -16.53 -12.12 16.73
CA PHE A 752 -17.51 -11.64 17.69
C PHE A 752 -16.82 -11.14 18.95
N LYS A 753 -17.47 -10.23 19.70
CA LYS A 753 -17.06 -9.96 21.08
C LYS A 753 -17.43 -11.15 21.94
N HIS A 754 -16.45 -11.72 22.63
CA HIS A 754 -16.73 -12.56 23.79
C HIS A 754 -17.32 -11.65 24.87
N TYR A 755 -18.63 -11.73 25.05
CA TYR A 755 -19.25 -11.38 26.32
C TYR A 755 -19.38 -12.69 27.10
N ASP A 756 -18.77 -12.76 28.27
CA ASP A 756 -18.94 -13.88 29.23
C ASP A 756 -20.36 -13.91 29.84
N CYS A 757 -21.34 -13.23 29.24
CA CYS A 757 -22.69 -13.05 29.76
C CYS A 757 -23.64 -12.49 28.68
N PRO A 758 -24.91 -12.94 28.59
CA PRO A 758 -25.89 -12.37 27.65
C PRO A 758 -26.34 -10.94 28.03
N TYR A 759 -26.07 -10.49 29.25
CA TYR A 759 -26.45 -9.16 29.74
C TYR A 759 -25.34 -8.12 29.47
N LYS A 760 -25.64 -7.12 28.63
CA LYS A 760 -24.73 -5.98 28.40
C LYS A 760 -24.38 -5.29 29.74
N ASN A 761 -23.09 -5.15 30.05
CA ASN A 761 -22.57 -4.65 31.35
C ASN A 761 -23.27 -3.42 31.94
N LYS A 762 -23.79 -2.50 31.11
CA LYS A 762 -24.55 -1.31 31.55
C LYS A 762 -25.91 -1.60 32.21
N LYS A 763 -26.43 -2.84 32.15
CA LYS A 763 -27.66 -3.28 32.83
C LYS A 763 -27.42 -4.07 34.11
N VAL A 764 -26.21 -4.59 34.30
CA VAL A 764 -25.87 -5.44 35.45
C VAL A 764 -25.70 -4.57 36.69
N HIS A 765 -26.45 -4.87 37.75
CA HIS A 765 -26.38 -4.18 39.03
C HIS A 765 -26.56 -5.18 40.20
N ILE A 766 -26.36 -4.72 41.43
CA ILE A 766 -26.39 -5.58 42.61
C ILE A 766 -27.84 -5.75 43.10
N SER A 767 -28.35 -6.99 43.10
CA SER A 767 -29.70 -7.32 43.57
C SER A 767 -29.72 -7.46 45.10
N ILE A 768 -30.09 -6.38 45.78
CA ILE A 768 -30.15 -6.34 47.26
C ILE A 768 -31.11 -7.41 47.82
N LYS A 769 -32.26 -7.64 47.15
CA LYS A 769 -33.25 -8.68 47.50
C LYS A 769 -32.59 -10.06 47.55
N SER A 770 -31.91 -10.42 46.45
CA SER A 770 -31.23 -11.71 46.27
C SER A 770 -30.08 -11.91 47.27
N LYS A 771 -29.27 -10.86 47.45
CA LYS A 771 -28.14 -10.83 48.39
C LYS A 771 -28.57 -11.08 49.85
N LEU A 772 -29.71 -10.52 50.28
CA LEU A 772 -30.24 -10.74 51.62
C LEU A 772 -30.59 -12.23 51.87
N ILE A 773 -31.10 -12.94 50.87
CA ILE A 773 -31.38 -14.39 50.98
C ILE A 773 -30.07 -15.18 51.15
N SER A 774 -29.04 -14.86 50.36
CA SER A 774 -27.71 -15.47 50.50
C SER A 774 -27.11 -15.27 51.90
N MET A 775 -27.20 -14.04 52.42
CA MET A 775 -26.79 -13.73 53.79
C MET A 775 -27.61 -14.48 54.84
N SER A 776 -28.91 -14.67 54.64
CA SER A 776 -29.76 -15.48 55.53
C SER A 776 -29.35 -16.95 55.54
N ILE A 777 -29.06 -17.57 54.39
CA ILE A 777 -28.63 -18.97 54.32
C ILE A 777 -27.27 -19.17 55.02
N CYS A 778 -26.32 -18.26 54.78
CA CYS A 778 -25.02 -18.27 55.47
C CYS A 778 -25.17 -18.12 56.99
N LEU A 779 -26.06 -17.22 57.45
CA LEU A 779 -26.38 -17.05 58.87
C LEU A 779 -27.02 -18.30 59.48
N CYS A 780 -27.99 -18.93 58.80
CA CYS A 780 -28.58 -20.19 59.23
C CYS A 780 -27.53 -21.31 59.34
N THR A 781 -26.56 -21.36 58.42
CA THR A 781 -25.43 -22.30 58.45
C THR A 781 -24.57 -22.12 59.70
N VAL A 782 -24.25 -20.88 60.06
CA VAL A 782 -23.51 -20.54 61.29
C VAL A 782 -24.32 -20.90 62.54
N ILE A 783 -25.61 -20.55 62.61
CA ILE A 783 -26.47 -20.86 63.76
C ILE A 783 -26.58 -22.38 63.96
N PHE A 784 -26.77 -23.14 62.88
CA PHE A 784 -26.77 -24.60 62.91
C PHE A 784 -25.45 -25.16 63.45
N CYS A 785 -24.31 -24.65 62.98
CA CYS A 785 -22.98 -25.05 63.47
C CYS A 785 -22.80 -24.76 64.97
N ILE A 786 -23.24 -23.59 65.46
CA ILE A 786 -23.17 -23.22 66.89
C ILE A 786 -24.01 -24.19 67.74
N LEU A 787 -25.27 -24.43 67.34
CA LEU A 787 -26.17 -25.33 68.05
C LEU A 787 -25.66 -26.78 68.07
N PHE A 788 -25.10 -27.25 66.94
CA PHE A 788 -24.53 -28.58 66.84
C PHE A 788 -23.26 -28.75 67.68
N VAL A 789 -22.33 -27.78 67.65
CA VAL A 789 -21.13 -27.79 68.51
C VAL A 789 -21.51 -27.77 69.99
N PHE A 790 -22.47 -26.94 70.39
CA PHE A 790 -22.97 -26.90 71.77
C PHE A 790 -23.61 -28.23 72.20
N PHE A 791 -24.40 -28.86 71.31
CA PHE A 791 -24.97 -30.19 71.55
C PHE A 791 -23.88 -31.25 71.73
N ILE A 792 -22.89 -31.32 70.83
CA ILE A 792 -21.81 -32.31 70.91
C ILE A 792 -20.94 -32.11 72.16
N ILE A 793 -20.62 -30.87 72.53
CA ILE A 793 -19.90 -30.56 73.79
C ILE A 793 -20.74 -31.03 75.00
N LYS A 794 -22.06 -30.84 75.00
CA LYS A 794 -22.96 -31.33 76.07
C LYS A 794 -23.10 -32.86 76.11
N VAL A 795 -22.98 -33.55 74.99
CA VAL A 795 -22.93 -35.03 74.92
C VAL A 795 -21.63 -35.58 75.53
N LYS A 796 -20.65 -34.70 75.81
CA LYS A 796 -19.51 -34.93 76.72
C LYS A 796 -18.59 -36.07 76.29
N PHE A 797 -17.87 -35.84 75.19
CA PHE A 797 -16.58 -36.51 74.92
C PHE A 797 -15.70 -36.42 76.16
N SER A 798 -15.61 -37.53 76.91
CA SER A 798 -14.98 -37.59 78.23
C SER A 798 -13.55 -38.12 78.13
N TYR A 799 -12.79 -37.57 77.18
CA TYR A 799 -11.38 -37.89 76.96
C TYR A 799 -10.50 -36.81 77.58
N GLU A 800 -9.74 -37.16 78.61
CA GLU A 800 -8.72 -36.26 79.17
C GLU A 800 -7.41 -36.40 78.38
N LEU A 801 -6.83 -35.27 77.96
CA LEU A 801 -5.59 -35.25 77.19
C LEU A 801 -4.39 -35.61 78.06
N GLU A 802 -3.99 -36.87 78.02
CA GLU A 802 -2.68 -37.31 78.49
C GLU A 802 -1.56 -36.53 77.79
N LYS A 803 -0.84 -35.72 78.56
CA LYS A 803 0.35 -34.99 78.08
C LYS A 803 1.48 -35.97 77.82
N ILE A 804 2.22 -35.75 76.73
CA ILE A 804 3.37 -36.59 76.38
C ILE A 804 4.51 -36.34 77.38
N SER A 805 4.61 -37.19 78.41
CA SER A 805 5.66 -37.19 79.43
C SER A 805 6.88 -38.04 79.05
N GLU A 806 6.64 -39.18 78.41
CA GLU A 806 7.65 -40.16 78.02
C GLU A 806 8.10 -40.00 76.56
N GLN A 807 9.35 -40.37 76.28
CA GLN A 807 9.89 -40.29 74.92
C GLN A 807 9.21 -41.29 73.99
N LYS A 808 8.58 -40.78 72.93
CA LYS A 808 7.92 -41.59 71.90
C LYS A 808 8.52 -41.32 70.51
N TYR A 809 8.42 -42.27 69.61
CA TYR A 809 8.83 -42.05 68.22
C TYR A 809 7.79 -41.22 67.47
N PHE A 810 8.26 -40.21 66.73
CA PHE A 810 7.41 -39.40 65.85
C PHE A 810 6.91 -40.25 64.68
N THR A 811 5.59 -40.40 64.53
CA THR A 811 4.94 -41.28 63.55
C THR A 811 4.46 -40.55 62.30
N ASP A 812 3.95 -41.29 61.31
CA ASP A 812 3.40 -40.67 60.10
C ASP A 812 2.03 -39.98 60.33
N PRO A 813 1.13 -40.47 61.20
CA PRO A 813 0.02 -39.66 61.71
C PRO A 813 0.46 -38.35 62.39
N ASP A 814 1.57 -38.34 63.15
CA ASP A 814 2.13 -37.10 63.70
C ASP A 814 2.61 -36.12 62.59
N ASN A 815 3.18 -36.64 61.48
CA ASN A 815 3.54 -35.84 60.30
C ASN A 815 2.28 -35.19 59.69
N TRP A 816 1.20 -35.96 59.52
CA TRP A 816 -0.07 -35.46 59.00
C TRP A 816 -0.72 -34.42 59.92
N MET A 817 -0.75 -34.62 61.24
CA MET A 817 -1.29 -33.64 62.19
C MET A 817 -0.52 -32.31 62.12
N MET A 818 0.82 -32.34 62.05
CA MET A 818 1.64 -31.13 61.88
C MET A 818 1.46 -30.47 60.51
N ALA A 819 1.20 -31.25 59.45
CA ALA A 819 0.88 -30.71 58.12
C ALA A 819 -0.52 -30.07 58.08
N ILE A 820 -1.50 -30.65 58.76
CA ILE A 820 -2.86 -30.10 58.89
C ILE A 820 -2.83 -28.75 59.62
N ILE A 821 -2.11 -28.65 60.75
CA ILE A 821 -1.87 -27.38 61.45
C ILE A 821 -1.33 -26.29 60.50
N PHE A 822 -0.38 -26.65 59.63
CA PHE A 822 0.18 -25.72 58.65
C PHE A 822 -0.84 -25.33 57.56
N ILE A 823 -1.52 -26.31 56.96
CA ILE A 823 -2.50 -26.09 55.89
C ILE A 823 -3.73 -25.31 56.38
N GLU A 824 -4.22 -25.59 57.60
CA GLU A 824 -5.31 -24.83 58.23
C GLU A 824 -4.92 -23.35 58.40
N SER A 825 -3.65 -23.04 58.67
CA SER A 825 -3.19 -21.65 58.74
C SER A 825 -3.16 -20.95 57.38
N LEU A 826 -2.80 -21.67 56.31
CA LEU A 826 -2.89 -21.16 54.94
C LEU A 826 -4.36 -21.02 54.50
N GLN A 827 -5.25 -21.88 54.99
CA GLN A 827 -6.70 -21.80 54.79
C GLN A 827 -7.31 -20.56 55.44
N PHE A 828 -6.93 -20.23 56.67
CA PHE A 828 -7.30 -18.94 57.25
C PHE A 828 -6.72 -17.76 56.46
N GLN A 829 -5.52 -17.86 55.87
CA GLN A 829 -4.99 -16.79 55.00
C GLN A 829 -5.73 -16.68 53.66
N GLY A 830 -6.14 -17.80 53.05
CA GLY A 830 -6.83 -17.85 51.77
C GLY A 830 -8.29 -17.37 51.81
N ILE A 831 -8.93 -17.46 52.99
CA ILE A 831 -10.22 -16.79 53.32
C ILE A 831 -9.99 -15.41 53.99
N GLY A 832 -8.74 -15.04 54.22
CA GLY A 832 -8.37 -13.72 54.69
C GLY A 832 -8.67 -12.62 53.67
N PRO A 833 -8.62 -11.35 54.09
CA PRO A 833 -8.71 -10.21 53.18
C PRO A 833 -7.62 -10.26 52.09
N SER A 834 -8.00 -10.15 50.82
CA SER A 834 -7.07 -10.22 49.69
C SER A 834 -6.14 -8.98 49.62
N PHE A 835 -4.83 -9.18 49.60
CA PHE A 835 -3.84 -8.10 49.53
C PHE A 835 -3.46 -7.77 48.07
N GLU A 836 -4.24 -6.91 47.40
CA GLU A 836 -4.11 -6.60 45.96
C GLU A 836 -2.75 -6.00 45.56
N ALA A 837 -2.04 -5.35 46.48
CA ALA A 837 -0.67 -4.86 46.24
C ALA A 837 0.40 -5.96 46.26
N PHE A 838 0.09 -7.21 46.63
CA PHE A 838 1.05 -8.29 46.59
C PHE A 838 1.05 -8.93 45.19
N ASN A 839 2.25 -9.25 44.69
CA ASN A 839 2.47 -9.93 43.42
C ASN A 839 1.68 -11.26 43.38
N ALA A 840 0.80 -11.47 42.39
CA ALA A 840 -0.24 -12.52 42.38
C ALA A 840 0.19 -13.84 43.04
N LEU A 841 1.38 -14.34 42.66
CA LEU A 841 2.22 -15.34 43.32
C LEU A 841 1.90 -15.70 44.78
N TYR A 842 1.87 -14.78 45.76
CA TYR A 842 1.61 -15.16 47.17
C TYR A 842 0.14 -15.46 47.43
N TYR A 843 -0.76 -14.67 46.85
CA TYR A 843 -2.18 -14.97 46.90
C TYR A 843 -2.47 -16.28 46.17
N ASP A 844 -1.88 -16.51 45.00
CA ASP A 844 -1.97 -17.75 44.25
C ASP A 844 -1.41 -18.95 45.03
N ILE A 845 -0.22 -18.84 45.64
CA ILE A 845 0.37 -19.89 46.47
C ILE A 845 -0.52 -20.20 47.68
N CYS A 846 -0.98 -19.18 48.42
CA CYS A 846 -1.87 -19.39 49.56
C CYS A 846 -3.25 -19.94 49.14
N SER A 847 -3.80 -19.51 48.00
CA SER A 847 -5.08 -19.99 47.46
C SER A 847 -4.99 -21.44 46.97
N VAL A 848 -3.92 -21.79 46.25
CA VAL A 848 -3.64 -23.17 45.82
C VAL A 848 -3.33 -24.08 47.02
N MET A 849 -2.47 -23.66 47.96
CA MET A 849 -2.11 -24.49 49.13
C MET A 849 -3.23 -24.58 50.19
N SER A 850 -4.15 -23.62 50.24
CA SER A 850 -5.38 -23.74 51.03
C SER A 850 -6.43 -24.63 50.37
N TYR A 851 -6.19 -25.06 49.12
CA TYR A 851 -7.19 -25.68 48.24
C TYR A 851 -8.45 -24.81 48.08
N ASN A 852 -8.32 -23.48 48.11
CA ASN A 852 -9.44 -22.59 47.85
C ASN A 852 -9.90 -22.77 46.39
N LEU A 853 -11.08 -23.39 46.24
CA LEU A 853 -11.72 -23.63 44.95
C LEU A 853 -12.14 -22.31 44.26
N GLU A 854 -11.88 -21.14 44.85
CA GLU A 854 -11.97 -19.85 44.17
C GLU A 854 -10.86 -19.56 43.15
N PHE A 855 -9.63 -20.07 43.35
CA PHE A 855 -8.62 -20.03 42.28
C PHE A 855 -9.12 -20.80 41.04
N PHE A 856 -9.82 -21.90 41.28
CA PHE A 856 -10.51 -22.66 40.25
C PHE A 856 -11.81 -21.97 39.78
N SER A 857 -12.52 -21.17 40.59
CA SER A 857 -13.73 -20.45 40.14
C SER A 857 -13.47 -19.21 39.28
N GLY A 858 -12.29 -19.11 38.65
CA GLY A 858 -12.15 -18.47 37.33
C GLY A 858 -12.84 -19.27 36.22
N PHE A 859 -13.15 -20.55 36.47
CA PHE A 859 -14.10 -21.35 35.71
C PHE A 859 -15.50 -20.76 35.83
N LYS A 860 -16.02 -20.29 34.69
CA LYS A 860 -17.43 -19.95 34.47
C LYS A 860 -18.19 -21.10 33.84
N ASP A 861 -19.50 -20.95 33.73
CA ASP A 861 -20.39 -21.75 32.89
C ASP A 861 -20.26 -23.27 33.20
N GLU A 862 -20.24 -24.13 32.17
CA GLU A 862 -20.07 -25.59 32.31
C GLU A 862 -18.94 -26.02 33.25
N THR A 863 -17.83 -25.27 33.29
CA THR A 863 -16.66 -25.70 34.05
C THR A 863 -16.87 -25.49 35.55
N PHE A 864 -17.59 -24.44 35.95
CA PHE A 864 -18.06 -24.31 37.35
C PHE A 864 -18.91 -25.53 37.74
N TRP A 865 -19.92 -25.86 36.92
CA TRP A 865 -20.88 -26.93 37.21
C TRP A 865 -20.21 -28.29 37.38
N ARG A 866 -19.19 -28.63 36.56
CA ARG A 866 -18.44 -29.89 36.68
C ARG A 866 -17.75 -30.02 38.05
N PHE A 867 -17.09 -28.97 38.54
CA PHE A 867 -16.47 -28.96 39.88
C PHE A 867 -17.50 -28.92 41.02
N PHE A 868 -18.62 -28.22 40.80
CA PHE A 868 -19.72 -28.14 41.78
C PHE A 868 -20.41 -29.49 41.98
N TYR A 869 -20.80 -30.18 40.90
CA TYR A 869 -21.39 -31.53 40.98
C TYR A 869 -20.39 -32.57 41.52
N GLY A 870 -19.10 -32.44 41.18
CA GLY A 870 -18.04 -33.25 41.81
C GLY A 870 -17.99 -33.04 43.33
N THR A 871 -18.10 -31.79 43.79
CA THR A 871 -18.14 -31.45 45.22
C THR A 871 -19.38 -32.03 45.92
N ILE A 872 -20.55 -31.92 45.30
CA ILE A 872 -21.80 -32.56 45.80
C ILE A 872 -21.62 -34.07 45.91
N PHE A 873 -21.06 -34.72 44.88
CA PHE A 873 -20.80 -36.16 44.89
C PHE A 873 -19.84 -36.56 46.02
N PHE A 874 -18.73 -35.83 46.23
CA PHE A 874 -17.81 -36.10 47.33
C PHE A 874 -18.45 -35.88 48.71
N GLY A 875 -19.31 -34.85 48.87
CA GLY A 875 -20.06 -34.61 50.10
C GLY A 875 -21.06 -35.73 50.42
N LEU A 876 -21.78 -36.23 49.41
CA LEU A 876 -22.71 -37.36 49.53
C LEU A 876 -22.00 -38.69 49.78
N PHE A 877 -20.89 -38.95 49.07
CA PHE A 877 -20.03 -40.12 49.30
C PHE A 877 -19.46 -40.12 50.73
N TRP A 878 -18.99 -38.98 51.21
CA TRP A 878 -18.51 -38.81 52.58
C TRP A 878 -19.62 -39.08 53.61
N PHE A 879 -20.81 -38.52 53.41
CA PHE A 879 -21.98 -38.82 54.25
C PHE A 879 -22.33 -40.31 54.25
N ALA A 880 -22.34 -40.99 53.09
CA ALA A 880 -22.65 -42.41 52.98
C ALA A 880 -21.61 -43.29 53.70
N LEU A 881 -20.31 -43.03 53.50
CA LEU A 881 -19.22 -43.70 54.21
C LEU A 881 -19.39 -43.57 55.73
N GLN A 882 -19.73 -42.37 56.20
CA GLN A 882 -19.87 -42.07 57.61
C GLN A 882 -21.16 -42.62 58.23
N LEU A 883 -22.23 -42.74 57.43
CA LEU A 883 -23.43 -43.45 57.83
C LEU A 883 -23.15 -44.96 58.05
N ILE A 884 -22.34 -45.58 57.18
CA ILE A 884 -21.90 -46.98 57.32
C ILE A 884 -21.12 -47.19 58.63
N ILE A 885 -20.20 -46.28 58.95
CA ILE A 885 -19.36 -46.34 60.16
C ILE A 885 -20.22 -46.13 61.42
N VAL A 886 -21.07 -45.11 61.44
CA VAL A 886 -21.91 -44.75 62.61
C VAL A 886 -22.99 -45.80 62.91
N ILE A 887 -23.55 -46.48 61.89
CA ILE A 887 -24.55 -47.54 62.09
C ILE A 887 -23.93 -48.84 62.66
N LYS A 888 -22.61 -49.04 62.52
CA LYS A 888 -21.92 -50.30 62.84
C LYS A 888 -22.53 -51.50 62.11
N ILE A 889 -22.50 -51.42 60.78
CA ILE A 889 -23.10 -52.39 59.83
C ILE A 889 -22.55 -53.83 59.97
N GLU A 890 -21.45 -54.03 60.70
CA GLU A 890 -21.01 -55.34 61.24
C GLU A 890 -22.18 -56.21 61.74
N LYS A 891 -23.15 -55.63 62.48
CA LYS A 891 -24.33 -56.34 63.01
C LYS A 891 -25.31 -56.89 61.95
N ILE A 892 -25.12 -56.53 60.68
CA ILE A 892 -25.95 -56.91 59.53
C ILE A 892 -25.21 -57.93 58.64
N GLY A 893 -23.99 -58.33 59.01
CA GLY A 893 -23.20 -59.37 58.31
C GLY A 893 -22.35 -58.86 57.15
N LEU A 894 -22.39 -57.57 56.82
CA LEU A 894 -21.58 -56.94 55.77
C LEU A 894 -20.21 -56.47 56.30
N TYR A 895 -19.51 -57.35 57.04
CA TYR A 895 -18.25 -57.04 57.74
C TYR A 895 -17.20 -56.42 56.82
N TRP A 896 -17.00 -56.99 55.62
CA TRP A 896 -16.00 -56.50 54.66
C TRP A 896 -16.23 -55.05 54.20
N ILE A 897 -17.49 -54.60 54.11
CA ILE A 897 -17.81 -53.22 53.77
C ILE A 897 -17.46 -52.30 54.94
N TYR A 898 -17.76 -52.70 56.18
CA TYR A 898 -17.41 -51.95 57.38
C TYR A 898 -15.90 -51.86 57.59
N GLU A 899 -15.17 -52.97 57.47
CA GLU A 899 -13.71 -53.00 57.56
C GLU A 899 -13.04 -52.14 56.47
N THR A 900 -13.54 -52.20 55.23
CA THR A 900 -13.07 -51.35 54.13
C THR A 900 -13.39 -49.87 54.40
N ALA A 901 -14.59 -49.57 54.91
CA ALA A 901 -14.99 -48.20 55.25
C ALA A 901 -14.12 -47.60 56.35
N VAL A 902 -13.76 -48.37 57.39
CA VAL A 902 -12.85 -47.93 58.46
C VAL A 902 -11.43 -47.70 57.93
N LYS A 903 -10.87 -48.61 57.12
CA LYS A 903 -9.53 -48.39 56.50
C LYS A 903 -9.51 -47.17 55.56
N ILE A 904 -10.62 -46.90 54.88
CA ILE A 904 -10.79 -45.67 54.10
C ILE A 904 -10.89 -44.45 55.04
N GLU A 905 -11.61 -44.54 56.16
CA GLU A 905 -11.70 -43.46 57.17
C GLU A 905 -10.33 -43.13 57.80
N GLU A 906 -9.52 -44.13 58.13
CA GLU A 906 -8.19 -43.94 58.72
C GLU A 906 -7.31 -43.05 57.83
N ILE A 907 -7.37 -43.23 56.51
CA ILE A 907 -6.59 -42.47 55.52
C ILE A 907 -7.28 -41.14 55.16
N ILE A 908 -8.58 -41.19 54.86
CA ILE A 908 -9.33 -40.07 54.25
C ILE A 908 -9.94 -39.14 55.31
N GLY A 909 -10.14 -39.59 56.55
CA GLY A 909 -10.80 -38.82 57.62
C GLY A 909 -10.10 -37.53 57.98
N ALA A 910 -8.78 -37.57 58.18
CA ALA A 910 -7.97 -36.36 58.39
C ALA A 910 -7.96 -35.43 57.17
N LEU A 911 -8.00 -35.98 55.95
CA LEU A 911 -8.02 -35.20 54.72
C LEU A 911 -9.38 -34.51 54.53
N MET A 912 -10.50 -35.23 54.68
CA MET A 912 -11.85 -34.69 54.45
C MET A 912 -12.31 -33.79 55.60
N ALA A 913 -12.24 -34.29 56.84
CA ALA A 913 -12.69 -33.52 58.00
C ALA A 913 -11.70 -32.41 58.36
N GLY A 914 -10.42 -32.53 58.03
CA GLY A 914 -9.41 -31.46 58.16
C GLY A 914 -9.34 -30.60 56.89
N ILE A 915 -8.48 -31.00 55.95
CA ILE A 915 -8.07 -30.18 54.79
C ILE A 915 -9.24 -29.81 53.87
N PHE A 916 -10.09 -30.74 53.46
CA PHE A 916 -11.19 -30.45 52.53
C PHE A 916 -12.45 -29.88 53.21
N PHE A 917 -12.45 -29.68 54.53
CA PHE A 917 -13.58 -29.09 55.25
C PHE A 917 -13.95 -27.71 54.70
N GLN A 918 -12.97 -26.81 54.62
CA GLN A 918 -13.16 -25.45 54.12
C GLN A 918 -13.43 -25.39 52.59
N PRO A 919 -12.63 -26.04 51.72
CA PRO A 919 -12.88 -26.08 50.28
C PRO A 919 -14.28 -26.58 49.90
N ILE A 920 -14.73 -27.71 50.47
CA ILE A 920 -16.03 -28.30 50.16
C ILE A 920 -17.15 -27.39 50.69
N LEU A 921 -17.04 -26.87 51.92
CA LEU A 921 -18.09 -26.01 52.49
C LEU A 921 -18.21 -24.66 51.77
N SER A 922 -17.11 -24.02 51.37
CA SER A 922 -17.14 -22.82 50.52
C SER A 922 -17.84 -23.12 49.18
N MET A 923 -17.44 -24.18 48.48
CA MET A 923 -17.99 -24.51 47.17
C MET A 923 -19.47 -24.94 47.23
N LEU A 924 -19.91 -25.60 48.30
CA LEU A 924 -21.33 -25.87 48.55
C LEU A 924 -22.13 -24.59 48.85
N LEU A 925 -21.56 -23.62 49.57
CA LEU A 925 -22.21 -22.33 49.85
C LEU A 925 -22.21 -21.38 48.66
N LYS A 926 -21.28 -21.51 47.70
CA LYS A 926 -21.25 -20.66 46.49
C LYS A 926 -22.54 -20.71 45.68
N ILE A 927 -23.35 -21.76 45.77
CA ILE A 927 -24.67 -21.83 45.12
C ILE A 927 -25.70 -20.79 45.66
N THR A 928 -25.39 -20.03 46.72
CA THR A 928 -26.21 -18.90 47.16
C THR A 928 -25.72 -17.55 46.60
N GLN A 929 -24.61 -17.51 45.87
CA GLN A 929 -24.02 -16.26 45.35
C GLN A 929 -24.71 -15.78 44.07
N CYS A 930 -25.79 -15.04 44.30
CA CYS A 930 -26.69 -14.46 43.32
C CYS A 930 -26.72 -12.93 43.48
N ASP A 931 -25.55 -12.31 43.55
CA ASP A 931 -25.41 -10.89 43.92
C ASP A 931 -25.85 -9.94 42.81
N TYR A 932 -25.85 -10.38 41.55
CA TYR A 932 -26.09 -9.55 40.38
C TYR A 932 -27.44 -9.84 39.72
N GLY A 933 -28.01 -8.83 39.05
CA GLY A 933 -29.21 -8.98 38.24
C GLY A 933 -29.30 -7.98 37.09
N SER A 934 -30.23 -8.25 36.16
CA SER A 934 -30.52 -7.41 34.99
C SER A 934 -31.68 -6.42 35.19
N GLY A 935 -32.42 -6.56 36.29
CA GLY A 935 -33.56 -5.74 36.70
C GLY A 935 -33.73 -5.76 38.22
N GLU A 936 -34.60 -4.91 38.76
CA GLU A 936 -34.77 -4.75 40.22
C GLU A 936 -35.52 -5.92 40.89
N ASP A 937 -36.15 -6.80 40.12
CA ASP A 937 -36.92 -7.92 40.65
C ASP A 937 -36.09 -9.16 40.95
N LEU A 938 -36.61 -10.00 41.84
CA LEU A 938 -35.86 -11.15 42.35
C LEU A 938 -35.54 -12.13 41.22
N THR A 939 -36.48 -12.37 40.30
CA THR A 939 -36.33 -13.23 39.13
C THR A 939 -35.22 -12.80 38.17
N ASP A 940 -34.88 -11.51 38.17
CA ASP A 940 -33.87 -10.94 37.28
C ASP A 940 -32.45 -11.09 37.83
N ALA A 941 -32.30 -11.62 39.06
CA ALA A 941 -31.02 -11.96 39.65
C ALA A 941 -30.50 -13.30 39.09
N PHE A 942 -29.27 -13.27 38.59
CA PHE A 942 -28.60 -14.41 37.95
C PHE A 942 -27.41 -14.89 38.78
N PHE A 943 -26.94 -16.09 38.49
CA PHE A 943 -25.88 -16.72 39.25
C PHE A 943 -24.50 -16.14 38.92
N ASN A 944 -23.72 -15.81 39.96
CA ASN A 944 -22.45 -15.08 39.81
C ASN A 944 -21.39 -15.79 38.95
N TYR A 945 -21.47 -17.13 38.81
CA TYR A 945 -20.48 -17.94 38.08
C TYR A 945 -20.99 -18.48 36.74
N ASP A 946 -22.30 -18.38 36.47
CA ASP A 946 -22.93 -18.72 35.19
C ASP A 946 -24.23 -17.90 35.07
N CYS A 947 -24.13 -16.74 34.43
CA CYS A 947 -25.25 -15.80 34.34
C CYS A 947 -26.31 -16.20 33.29
N HIS A 948 -26.22 -17.39 32.68
CA HIS A 948 -27.33 -17.97 31.92
C HIS A 948 -28.41 -18.55 32.85
N PHE A 949 -28.07 -18.83 34.12
CA PHE A 949 -29.02 -19.29 35.13
C PHE A 949 -29.56 -18.12 35.97
N SER A 950 -30.86 -17.89 35.91
CA SER A 950 -31.59 -17.08 36.89
C SER A 950 -31.67 -17.83 38.22
N CYS A 951 -31.20 -17.22 39.31
CA CYS A 951 -31.05 -17.89 40.61
C CYS A 951 -32.36 -18.29 41.28
N TRP A 952 -33.47 -17.73 40.83
CA TRP A 952 -34.77 -17.86 41.49
C TRP A 952 -35.84 -18.45 40.56
N ASP A 953 -35.39 -19.08 39.46
CA ASP A 953 -36.21 -20.03 38.71
C ASP A 953 -36.27 -21.40 39.41
N SER A 954 -37.38 -22.10 39.15
CA SER A 954 -37.68 -23.48 39.50
C SER A 954 -36.51 -24.47 39.37
N HIS A 955 -35.73 -24.40 38.26
CA HIS A 955 -34.61 -25.32 38.06
C HIS A 955 -33.48 -25.05 39.06
N TYR A 956 -33.10 -23.79 39.28
CA TYR A 956 -32.02 -23.42 40.20
C TYR A 956 -32.38 -23.75 41.65
N PHE A 957 -33.61 -23.45 42.07
CA PHE A 957 -34.13 -23.82 43.39
C PHE A 957 -34.00 -25.34 43.67
N SER A 958 -34.22 -26.19 42.65
CA SER A 958 -34.14 -27.65 42.78
C SER A 958 -32.73 -28.16 43.10
N ILE A 959 -31.68 -27.39 42.75
CA ILE A 959 -30.27 -27.70 43.03
C ILE A 959 -29.82 -27.05 44.34
N MET A 960 -30.21 -25.80 44.58
CA MET A 960 -29.82 -25.02 45.77
C MET A 960 -30.28 -25.69 47.07
N ILE A 961 -31.55 -26.12 47.16
CA ILE A 961 -32.12 -26.65 48.41
C ILE A 961 -31.42 -27.95 48.87
N PRO A 962 -31.23 -28.98 48.02
CA PRO A 962 -30.42 -30.15 48.37
C PRO A 962 -28.98 -29.80 48.74
N THR A 963 -28.34 -28.84 48.06
CA THR A 963 -26.96 -28.44 48.35
C THR A 963 -26.81 -27.85 49.75
N VAL A 964 -27.74 -26.98 50.18
CA VAL A 964 -27.74 -26.41 51.55
C VAL A 964 -27.96 -27.49 52.61
N LEU A 965 -28.84 -28.47 52.35
CA LEU A 965 -29.03 -29.63 53.24
C LEU A 965 -27.76 -30.50 53.33
N ILE A 966 -27.07 -30.72 52.20
CA ILE A 966 -25.79 -31.42 52.15
C ILE A 966 -24.71 -30.65 52.92
N ALA A 967 -24.69 -29.31 52.86
CA ALA A 967 -23.77 -28.50 53.64
C ALA A 967 -23.99 -28.64 55.16
N PHE A 968 -25.25 -28.63 55.63
CA PHE A 968 -25.57 -28.88 57.05
C PHE A 968 -25.14 -30.30 57.50
N ILE A 969 -25.43 -31.31 56.68
CA ILE A 969 -25.01 -32.70 56.93
C ILE A 969 -23.47 -32.78 56.98
N TYR A 970 -22.78 -32.18 56.01
CA TYR A 970 -21.32 -32.18 55.91
C TYR A 970 -20.65 -31.51 57.12
N ILE A 971 -21.18 -30.39 57.60
CA ILE A 971 -20.74 -29.73 58.84
C ILE A 971 -20.92 -30.67 60.04
N ALA A 972 -22.14 -31.18 60.25
CA ALA A 972 -22.48 -31.99 61.41
C ALA A 972 -21.63 -33.27 61.51
N PHE A 973 -21.46 -33.97 60.38
CA PHE A 973 -20.62 -35.15 60.33
C PHE A 973 -19.14 -34.79 60.51
N SER A 974 -18.58 -33.87 59.71
CA SER A 974 -17.14 -33.56 59.76
C SER A 974 -16.68 -33.08 61.14
N LEU A 975 -17.49 -32.27 61.84
CA LEU A 975 -17.23 -31.89 63.22
C LEU A 975 -17.20 -33.11 64.16
N LYS A 976 -18.21 -33.98 64.09
CA LYS A 976 -18.31 -35.20 64.93
C LYS A 976 -17.18 -36.19 64.66
N ILE A 977 -16.64 -36.24 63.44
CA ILE A 977 -15.63 -37.22 63.02
C ILE A 977 -14.22 -36.84 63.48
N ARG A 978 -13.86 -35.55 63.52
CA ARG A 978 -12.49 -35.12 63.91
C ARG A 978 -11.99 -35.79 65.22
N PRO A 979 -12.76 -35.85 66.32
CA PRO A 979 -12.34 -36.56 67.53
C PRO A 979 -12.33 -38.08 67.36
N LEU A 980 -13.33 -38.67 66.70
CA LEU A 980 -13.46 -40.11 66.52
C LEU A 980 -12.31 -40.71 65.70
N TRP A 981 -11.89 -40.03 64.62
CA TRP A 981 -10.71 -40.41 63.86
C TRP A 981 -9.45 -40.40 64.74
N GLN A 982 -9.28 -39.38 65.59
CA GLN A 982 -8.14 -39.29 66.52
C GLN A 982 -8.19 -40.34 67.66
N GLU A 983 -9.39 -40.78 68.06
CA GLU A 983 -9.58 -41.89 69.00
C GLU A 983 -9.21 -43.23 68.33
N ASN A 984 -9.55 -43.43 67.05
CA ASN A 984 -9.21 -44.62 66.26
C ASN A 984 -7.71 -44.71 65.90
N GLN A 985 -7.00 -43.58 65.78
CA GLN A 985 -5.56 -43.58 65.48
C GLN A 985 -4.70 -43.93 66.72
N PHE A 986 -4.35 -45.22 66.84
CA PHE A 986 -3.50 -45.74 67.92
C PHE A 986 -2.06 -45.18 67.89
N ASP A 987 -1.48 -45.01 66.71
CA ASP A 987 -0.09 -44.53 66.52
C ASP A 987 0.06 -42.99 66.54
N LEU A 988 -1.03 -42.24 66.72
CA LEU A 988 -1.01 -40.77 66.76
C LEU A 988 -0.66 -40.27 68.16
N ASN A 989 0.52 -39.66 68.33
CA ASN A 989 0.99 -39.13 69.60
C ASN A 989 0.49 -37.71 69.84
N ILE A 990 0.51 -36.87 68.81
CA ILE A 990 0.05 -35.47 68.85
C ILE A 990 -1.49 -35.46 68.75
N LYS A 991 -2.17 -35.30 69.89
CA LYS A 991 -3.64 -35.27 69.98
C LYS A 991 -4.16 -33.88 70.34
N GLU A 992 -5.17 -33.40 69.61
CA GLU A 992 -5.90 -32.15 69.84
C GLU A 992 -7.08 -32.35 70.80
N ASP A 993 -7.41 -31.34 71.60
CA ASP A 993 -8.56 -31.30 72.51
C ASP A 993 -9.87 -31.36 71.68
N PRO A 994 -10.80 -32.28 71.94
CA PRO A 994 -12.05 -32.37 71.19
C PRO A 994 -12.87 -31.07 71.18
N ALA A 995 -12.84 -30.26 72.25
CA ALA A 995 -13.49 -28.96 72.27
C ALA A 995 -12.72 -27.92 71.45
N CYS A 996 -11.38 -27.99 71.37
CA CYS A 996 -10.60 -27.18 70.41
C CYS A 996 -10.92 -27.56 68.97
N MET A 997 -10.98 -28.84 68.62
CA MET A 997 -11.36 -29.28 67.26
C MET A 997 -12.72 -28.73 66.82
N MET A 998 -13.70 -28.75 67.74
CA MET A 998 -15.06 -28.25 67.52
C MET A 998 -15.09 -26.72 67.39
N ILE A 999 -14.38 -26.00 68.26
CA ILE A 999 -14.29 -24.53 68.20
C ILE A 999 -13.51 -24.07 66.95
N LYS A 1000 -12.47 -24.81 66.55
CA LYS A 1000 -11.73 -24.59 65.29
C LYS A 1000 -12.64 -24.77 64.06
N GLY A 1001 -13.45 -25.82 64.03
CA GLY A 1001 -14.44 -26.05 62.96
C GLY A 1001 -15.58 -25.02 62.94
N LEU A 1002 -16.00 -24.53 64.12
CA LEU A 1002 -16.93 -23.42 64.23
C LEU A 1002 -16.33 -22.11 63.69
N VAL A 1003 -15.09 -21.79 64.06
CA VAL A 1003 -14.37 -20.62 63.52
C VAL A 1003 -14.21 -20.73 62.00
N GLN A 1004 -13.79 -21.87 61.47
CA GLN A 1004 -13.74 -22.14 60.02
C GLN A 1004 -15.10 -21.86 59.35
N THR A 1005 -16.20 -22.40 59.90
CA THR A 1005 -17.56 -22.21 59.37
C THR A 1005 -18.02 -20.74 59.40
N ILE A 1006 -17.74 -20.02 60.50
CA ILE A 1006 -18.06 -18.59 60.63
C ILE A 1006 -17.28 -17.75 59.62
N LEU A 1007 -15.98 -18.03 59.44
CA LEU A 1007 -15.14 -17.29 58.51
C LEU A 1007 -15.54 -17.53 57.05
N ILE A 1008 -15.90 -18.76 56.67
CA ILE A 1008 -16.46 -19.06 55.34
C ILE A 1008 -17.77 -18.29 55.10
N ALA A 1009 -18.70 -18.31 56.05
CA ALA A 1009 -19.97 -17.59 55.94
C ALA A 1009 -19.79 -16.06 55.83
N ILE A 1010 -18.79 -15.50 56.51
CA ILE A 1010 -18.40 -14.08 56.42
C ILE A 1010 -17.74 -13.77 55.06
N TYR A 1011 -16.92 -14.68 54.55
CA TYR A 1011 -16.23 -14.53 53.27
C TYR A 1011 -17.22 -14.45 52.11
N GLU A 1012 -18.06 -15.48 51.97
CA GLU A 1012 -18.99 -15.61 50.85
C GLU A 1012 -20.09 -14.52 50.82
N THR A 1013 -20.24 -13.73 51.90
CA THR A 1013 -21.23 -12.65 52.02
C THR A 1013 -20.64 -11.24 52.05
N LEU A 1014 -19.54 -11.02 52.76
CA LEU A 1014 -18.99 -9.67 53.00
C LEU A 1014 -17.76 -9.34 52.16
N HIS A 1015 -16.96 -10.31 51.73
CA HIS A 1015 -15.68 -10.05 51.05
C HIS A 1015 -15.87 -9.21 49.76
N LYS A 1016 -16.80 -9.62 48.91
CA LYS A 1016 -17.17 -8.93 47.65
C LYS A 1016 -17.95 -7.62 47.88
N THR A 1017 -18.51 -7.44 49.09
CA THR A 1017 -19.45 -6.34 49.43
C THR A 1017 -18.74 -5.15 50.05
N ASN A 1018 -17.91 -5.40 51.07
CA ASN A 1018 -17.16 -4.37 51.78
C ASN A 1018 -15.91 -5.00 52.41
N LYS A 1019 -14.79 -4.89 51.70
CA LYS A 1019 -13.49 -5.45 52.10
C LYS A 1019 -13.03 -4.98 53.49
N ILE A 1020 -13.35 -3.73 53.89
CA ILE A 1020 -13.00 -3.18 55.22
C ILE A 1020 -13.78 -3.88 56.32
N ILE A 1021 -15.10 -4.03 56.19
CA ILE A 1021 -15.95 -4.72 57.17
C ILE A 1021 -15.54 -6.20 57.26
N HIS A 1022 -15.37 -6.87 56.11
CA HIS A 1022 -14.88 -8.24 56.04
C HIS A 1022 -13.56 -8.41 56.82
N CYS A 1023 -12.55 -7.60 56.47
CA CYS A 1023 -11.24 -7.61 57.11
C CYS A 1023 -11.29 -7.35 58.61
N SER A 1024 -12.17 -6.45 59.07
CA SER A 1024 -12.29 -6.07 60.48
C SER A 1024 -12.92 -7.18 61.33
N ILE A 1025 -13.99 -7.82 60.83
CA ILE A 1025 -14.65 -8.93 61.52
C ILE A 1025 -13.75 -10.19 61.50
N PHE A 1026 -13.11 -10.48 60.37
CA PHE A 1026 -12.12 -11.56 60.25
C PHE A 1026 -11.00 -11.40 61.29
N LEU A 1027 -10.40 -10.21 61.39
CA LEU A 1027 -9.34 -9.90 62.34
C LEU A 1027 -9.80 -10.09 63.79
N PHE A 1028 -11.00 -9.61 64.14
CA PHE A 1028 -11.57 -9.78 65.49
C PHE A 1028 -11.75 -11.26 65.86
N ILE A 1029 -12.28 -12.08 64.94
CA ILE A 1029 -12.48 -13.52 65.16
C ILE A 1029 -11.13 -14.24 65.32
N MET A 1030 -10.14 -13.93 64.49
CA MET A 1030 -8.81 -14.55 64.60
C MET A 1030 -8.09 -14.16 65.90
N ILE A 1031 -8.24 -12.92 66.37
CA ILE A 1031 -7.73 -12.50 67.69
C ILE A 1031 -8.41 -13.27 68.83
N PHE A 1032 -9.73 -13.44 68.78
CA PHE A 1032 -10.46 -14.25 69.76
C PHE A 1032 -10.01 -15.73 69.73
N TYR A 1033 -9.82 -16.30 68.53
CA TYR A 1033 -9.30 -17.66 68.37
C TYR A 1033 -7.86 -17.80 68.93
N LEU A 1034 -6.97 -16.83 68.67
CA LEU A 1034 -5.62 -16.78 69.25
C LEU A 1034 -5.65 -16.80 70.78
N ILE A 1035 -6.51 -15.97 71.39
CA ILE A 1035 -6.70 -15.92 72.84
C ILE A 1035 -7.19 -17.29 73.36
N PHE A 1036 -8.17 -17.90 72.70
CA PHE A 1036 -8.70 -19.22 73.08
C PHE A 1036 -7.62 -20.32 73.04
N ILE A 1037 -6.87 -20.47 71.93
CA ILE A 1037 -5.85 -21.52 71.82
C ILE A 1037 -4.69 -21.32 72.82
N ALA A 1038 -4.34 -20.07 73.13
CA ALA A 1038 -3.30 -19.73 74.09
C ALA A 1038 -3.69 -20.09 75.53
N PHE A 1039 -4.96 -19.89 75.92
CA PHE A 1039 -5.45 -20.28 77.24
C PHE A 1039 -5.73 -21.78 77.38
N ARG A 1040 -6.30 -22.43 76.35
CA ARG A 1040 -6.74 -23.84 76.48
C ARG A 1040 -5.61 -24.86 76.32
N LYS A 1041 -4.52 -24.53 75.60
CA LYS A 1041 -3.50 -25.50 75.12
C LYS A 1041 -4.13 -26.66 74.36
N CYS A 1042 -4.54 -26.38 73.13
CA CYS A 1042 -5.31 -27.32 72.30
C CYS A 1042 -4.63 -28.65 71.96
N PHE A 1043 -3.31 -28.81 72.11
CA PHE A 1043 -2.62 -30.08 71.87
C PHE A 1043 -1.97 -30.63 73.14
N ASN A 1044 -1.88 -31.96 73.27
CA ASN A 1044 -1.13 -32.63 74.34
C ASN A 1044 0.41 -32.44 74.26
N TYR A 1045 0.90 -31.77 73.22
CA TYR A 1045 2.32 -31.51 72.93
C TYR A 1045 2.61 -30.00 72.83
N ASP A 1046 3.39 -29.46 73.77
CA ASP A 1046 3.61 -28.01 73.88
C ASP A 1046 4.25 -27.34 72.67
N ARG A 1047 5.01 -28.08 71.85
CA ARG A 1047 5.58 -27.52 70.61
C ARG A 1047 4.53 -27.39 69.50
N ALA A 1048 3.52 -28.25 69.44
CA ALA A 1048 2.39 -28.11 68.52
C ALA A 1048 1.50 -26.91 68.91
N ASN A 1049 1.24 -26.72 70.21
CA ASN A 1049 0.59 -25.50 70.72
C ASN A 1049 1.31 -24.23 70.28
N LEU A 1050 2.64 -24.18 70.48
CA LEU A 1050 3.45 -23.02 70.06
C LEU A 1050 3.41 -22.80 68.53
N PHE A 1051 3.37 -23.87 67.74
CA PHE A 1051 3.31 -23.78 66.28
C PHE A 1051 1.94 -23.26 65.79
N GLN A 1052 0.82 -23.76 66.35
CA GLN A 1052 -0.52 -23.24 66.07
C GLN A 1052 -0.63 -21.75 66.45
N ILE A 1053 -0.06 -21.35 67.59
CA ILE A 1053 -0.02 -19.95 68.04
C ILE A 1053 0.81 -19.09 67.07
N CYS A 1054 2.02 -19.51 66.70
CA CYS A 1054 2.87 -18.83 65.71
C CYS A 1054 2.15 -18.59 64.39
N LEU A 1055 1.55 -19.64 63.82
CA LEU A 1055 0.85 -19.56 62.55
C LEU A 1055 -0.40 -18.68 62.62
N THR A 1056 -1.15 -18.75 63.72
CA THR A 1056 -2.30 -17.86 63.97
C THR A 1056 -1.89 -16.39 64.07
N VAL A 1057 -0.73 -16.09 64.68
CA VAL A 1057 -0.16 -14.73 64.70
C VAL A 1057 0.24 -14.27 63.29
N CYS A 1058 0.77 -15.15 62.43
CA CYS A 1058 1.02 -14.81 61.02
C CYS A 1058 -0.27 -14.47 60.25
N VAL A 1059 -1.37 -15.19 60.48
CA VAL A 1059 -2.69 -14.86 59.90
C VAL A 1059 -3.12 -13.45 60.33
N ILE A 1060 -3.08 -13.18 61.65
CA ILE A 1060 -3.48 -11.88 62.23
C ILE A 1060 -2.63 -10.73 61.68
N TRP A 1061 -1.31 -10.93 61.58
CA TRP A 1061 -0.39 -9.94 60.99
C TRP A 1061 -0.75 -9.61 59.54
N ASN A 1062 -1.00 -10.63 58.72
CA ASN A 1062 -1.43 -10.47 57.34
C ASN A 1062 -2.77 -9.68 57.23
N SER A 1063 -3.74 -9.97 58.12
CA SER A 1063 -5.01 -9.24 58.19
C SER A 1063 -4.85 -7.79 58.64
N ILE A 1064 -3.97 -7.50 59.59
CA ILE A 1064 -3.67 -6.13 60.05
C ILE A 1064 -3.08 -5.31 58.90
N LEU A 1065 -2.11 -5.86 58.15
CA LEU A 1065 -1.55 -5.16 57.00
C LEU A 1065 -2.57 -4.98 55.88
N SER A 1066 -3.41 -5.98 55.61
CA SER A 1066 -4.50 -5.87 54.64
C SER A 1066 -5.47 -4.73 54.99
N LEU A 1067 -5.86 -4.61 56.27
CA LEU A 1067 -6.69 -3.50 56.74
C LEU A 1067 -5.99 -2.15 56.55
N ALA A 1068 -4.72 -2.06 56.95
CA ALA A 1068 -3.92 -0.84 56.83
C ALA A 1068 -3.74 -0.39 55.37
N TYR A 1069 -3.49 -1.34 54.45
CA TYR A 1069 -3.37 -1.06 53.02
C TYR A 1069 -4.67 -0.51 52.43
N ILE A 1070 -5.82 -1.16 52.70
CA ILE A 1070 -7.13 -0.74 52.19
C ILE A 1070 -7.51 0.66 52.72
N ILE A 1071 -7.13 0.99 53.97
CA ILE A 1071 -7.40 2.30 54.57
C ILE A 1071 -6.46 3.39 54.05
N ILE A 1072 -5.16 3.09 53.88
CA ILE A 1072 -4.14 4.10 53.55
C ILE A 1072 -4.01 4.34 52.03
N ASN A 1073 -4.38 3.35 51.20
CA ASN A 1073 -4.46 3.44 49.73
C ASN A 1073 -3.25 4.14 49.06
N THR A 1074 -2.04 3.82 49.52
CA THR A 1074 -0.80 4.30 48.89
C THR A 1074 -0.49 3.48 47.65
N GLY A 1075 -0.34 4.15 46.49
CA GLY A 1075 0.00 3.54 45.20
C GLY A 1075 1.43 2.98 45.09
N HIS A 1076 2.02 2.54 46.20
CA HIS A 1076 3.39 2.03 46.33
C HIS A 1076 3.37 0.65 46.97
N SER A 1077 2.88 -0.33 46.19
CA SER A 1077 2.71 -1.73 46.58
C SER A 1077 3.94 -2.38 47.23
N TYR A 1078 5.13 -2.08 46.72
CA TYR A 1078 6.39 -2.68 47.17
C TYR A 1078 6.73 -2.40 48.65
N ILE A 1079 6.31 -1.27 49.22
CA ILE A 1079 6.59 -0.92 50.62
C ILE A 1079 5.90 -1.91 51.55
N TRP A 1080 4.64 -2.23 51.27
CA TRP A 1080 3.83 -3.16 52.04
C TRP A 1080 4.38 -4.58 52.01
N LEU A 1081 4.90 -5.02 50.86
CA LEU A 1081 5.55 -6.31 50.70
C LEU A 1081 6.80 -6.44 51.58
N ILE A 1082 7.60 -5.38 51.72
CA ILE A 1082 8.75 -5.35 52.64
C ILE A 1082 8.29 -5.48 54.09
N VAL A 1083 7.26 -4.74 54.50
CA VAL A 1083 6.69 -4.78 55.86
C VAL A 1083 6.11 -6.18 56.18
N GLN A 1084 5.44 -6.82 55.21
CA GLN A 1084 4.93 -8.18 55.34
C GLN A 1084 6.06 -9.18 55.63
N PHE A 1085 7.12 -9.18 54.82
CA PHE A 1085 8.25 -10.10 55.01
C PHE A 1085 8.99 -9.87 56.33
N LEU A 1086 9.22 -8.61 56.72
CA LEU A 1086 9.85 -8.28 58.01
C LEU A 1086 9.01 -8.74 59.20
N GLY A 1087 7.69 -8.58 59.15
CA GLY A 1087 6.78 -9.04 60.18
C GLY A 1087 6.73 -10.57 60.31
N ILE A 1088 6.53 -11.29 59.20
CA ILE A 1088 6.55 -12.76 59.20
C ILE A 1088 7.90 -13.29 59.70
N PHE A 1089 9.02 -12.72 59.25
CA PHE A 1089 10.36 -13.09 59.73
C PHE A 1089 10.50 -12.86 61.24
N THR A 1090 9.96 -11.74 61.76
CA THR A 1090 9.96 -11.43 63.20
C THR A 1090 9.14 -12.46 64.00
N VAL A 1091 7.94 -12.83 63.53
CA VAL A 1091 7.09 -13.85 64.18
C VAL A 1091 7.79 -15.22 64.19
N ILE A 1092 8.43 -15.61 63.09
CA ILE A 1092 9.21 -16.85 63.01
C ILE A 1092 10.41 -16.82 63.96
N MET A 1093 11.18 -15.73 64.00
CA MET A 1093 12.35 -15.60 64.88
C MET A 1093 11.96 -15.63 66.37
N CYS A 1094 10.90 -14.92 66.76
CA CYS A 1094 10.34 -14.99 68.11
C CYS A 1094 9.85 -16.40 68.47
N SER A 1095 9.25 -17.12 67.51
CA SER A 1095 8.74 -18.48 67.73
C SER A 1095 9.86 -19.53 67.79
N VAL A 1096 10.94 -19.38 67.02
CA VAL A 1096 12.17 -20.20 67.16
C VAL A 1096 12.85 -19.93 68.50
N TRP A 1097 12.90 -18.68 68.95
CA TRP A 1097 13.42 -18.32 70.27
C TRP A 1097 12.58 -18.93 71.41
N ALA A 1098 11.25 -18.86 71.32
CA ALA A 1098 10.34 -19.50 72.27
C ALA A 1098 10.46 -21.03 72.23
N MET A 1099 10.62 -21.65 71.06
CA MET A 1099 10.79 -23.10 70.91
C MET A 1099 12.12 -23.59 71.51
N ARG A 1100 13.16 -22.75 71.52
CA ARG A 1100 14.43 -23.02 72.25
C ARG A 1100 14.30 -22.89 73.78
N ARG A 1101 13.25 -22.25 74.28
CA ARG A 1101 12.94 -22.17 75.73
C ARG A 1101 12.06 -23.32 76.23
N LEU A 1102 11.40 -24.05 75.33
CA LEU A 1102 10.67 -25.28 75.68
C LEU A 1102 11.64 -26.44 75.96
N PRO A 1103 11.22 -27.46 76.74
CA PRO A 1103 11.99 -28.69 76.95
C PRO A 1103 12.47 -29.34 75.64
N PRO A 1104 13.54 -30.17 75.67
CA PRO A 1104 13.98 -30.95 74.52
C PRO A 1104 12.84 -31.80 73.94
N SER A 1105 12.93 -32.15 72.66
CA SER A 1105 11.84 -32.86 71.97
C SER A 1105 11.62 -34.24 72.58
N ILE A 1106 10.47 -34.41 73.23
CA ILE A 1106 10.02 -35.69 73.78
C ILE A 1106 9.64 -36.65 72.64
N LEU A 1107 9.16 -36.13 71.51
CA LEU A 1107 9.02 -36.89 70.28
C LEU A 1107 10.38 -36.98 69.55
N ILE A 1108 10.89 -38.20 69.39
CA ILE A 1108 12.16 -38.49 68.71
C ILE A 1108 11.87 -38.98 67.29
N LYS A 1109 12.48 -38.35 66.29
CA LYS A 1109 12.43 -38.88 64.92
C LYS A 1109 13.34 -40.12 64.84
N LYS A 1110 12.75 -41.28 64.52
CA LYS A 1110 13.49 -42.52 64.21
C LYS A 1110 14.56 -42.20 63.16
N GLU A 1111 15.80 -42.67 63.33
CA GLU A 1111 16.93 -42.35 62.43
C GLU A 1111 16.74 -42.98 61.03
N GLY A 1112 15.94 -42.32 60.20
CA GLY A 1112 15.88 -42.62 58.77
C GLY A 1112 17.23 -42.38 58.12
N LYS A 1113 17.61 -43.24 57.15
CA LYS A 1113 18.81 -43.06 56.33
C LYS A 1113 18.82 -41.62 55.79
N SER A 1114 19.79 -40.82 56.25
CA SER A 1114 19.84 -39.38 55.98
C SER A 1114 19.54 -39.07 54.52
N ILE A 1115 18.55 -38.22 54.27
CA ILE A 1115 18.20 -37.76 52.92
C ILE A 1115 19.43 -37.10 52.25
N LEU A 1116 20.32 -36.47 53.03
CA LEU A 1116 21.60 -35.95 52.54
C LEU A 1116 22.59 -37.06 52.11
N LYS A 1117 22.56 -38.24 52.74
CA LYS A 1117 23.32 -39.42 52.28
C LYS A 1117 22.70 -40.03 51.01
N LEU A 1118 21.37 -40.06 50.89
CA LEU A 1118 20.66 -40.52 49.69
C LEU A 1118 20.88 -39.58 48.48
N PHE A 1119 20.77 -38.26 48.67
CA PHE A 1119 21.10 -37.29 47.62
C PHE A 1119 22.59 -37.28 47.26
N ARG A 1120 23.51 -37.50 48.21
CA ARG A 1120 24.92 -37.76 47.87
C ARG A 1120 25.08 -39.02 47.00
N PHE A 1121 24.29 -40.07 47.27
CA PHE A 1121 24.34 -41.31 46.51
C PHE A 1121 23.76 -41.20 45.08
N SER A 1122 22.78 -40.32 44.85
CA SER A 1122 22.24 -40.06 43.50
C SER A 1122 23.00 -38.99 42.71
N LEU A 1123 23.58 -37.98 43.37
CA LEU A 1123 24.31 -36.89 42.71
C LEU A 1123 25.80 -37.20 42.48
N MET A 1124 26.41 -38.14 43.21
CA MET A 1124 27.76 -38.65 42.90
C MET A 1124 27.71 -39.77 41.86
N GLY A 1125 27.15 -39.47 40.69
CA GLY A 1125 26.98 -40.42 39.59
C GLY A 1125 28.28 -40.80 38.87
N SER A 1126 28.45 -42.11 38.64
CA SER A 1126 29.32 -42.83 37.66
C SER A 1126 30.81 -42.48 37.49
N ASN A 1127 31.21 -41.21 37.45
CA ASN A 1127 32.51 -40.76 36.95
C ASN A 1127 33.73 -41.07 37.86
N PHE A 1128 33.53 -41.73 39.01
CA PHE A 1128 34.63 -42.08 39.93
C PHE A 1128 35.21 -43.50 39.71
N TRP A 1129 34.58 -44.33 38.85
CA TRP A 1129 34.99 -45.74 38.64
C TRP A 1129 36.08 -45.95 37.57
N SER A 1130 36.58 -44.89 36.93
CA SER A 1130 37.54 -44.99 35.82
C SER A 1130 39.02 -44.92 36.20
N GLN A 1131 39.37 -44.62 37.46
CA GLN A 1131 40.76 -44.40 37.90
C GLN A 1131 41.28 -45.28 39.05
N SER A 1132 40.46 -46.16 39.64
CA SER A 1132 40.86 -47.04 40.76
C SER A 1132 41.17 -48.49 40.37
N SER A 1133 41.28 -48.82 39.07
CA SER A 1133 41.49 -50.18 38.56
C SER A 1133 42.95 -50.69 38.62
N ARG A 1134 43.75 -50.22 39.60
CA ARG A 1134 45.10 -50.74 39.90
C ARG A 1134 45.33 -50.81 41.41
N SER A 1135 45.58 -52.03 41.91
CA SER A 1135 45.49 -52.45 43.33
C SER A 1135 44.05 -52.38 43.89
N MET A 1136 43.60 -53.29 44.76
CA MET A 1136 44.29 -54.36 45.50
C MET A 1136 43.65 -55.75 45.26
N ASN A 1137 44.36 -56.81 45.64
CA ASN A 1137 43.83 -58.18 45.69
C ASN A 1137 43.11 -58.46 47.04
N LEU A 1138 42.26 -59.50 47.04
CA LEU A 1138 41.58 -60.12 48.19
C LEU A 1138 40.48 -59.25 48.83
N ASP A 1139 39.42 -59.81 49.43
CA ASP A 1139 39.24 -61.20 49.91
C ASP A 1139 37.90 -61.84 49.44
N GLN A 1140 37.86 -63.18 49.38
CA GLN A 1140 36.70 -63.97 48.98
C GLN A 1140 35.84 -64.37 50.19
N ARG A 1141 34.76 -63.63 50.46
CA ARG A 1141 33.60 -64.11 51.23
C ARG A 1141 32.41 -63.14 51.16
N PHE A 1142 31.43 -63.45 50.28
CA PHE A 1142 29.99 -63.14 50.46
C PHE A 1142 29.07 -63.60 49.29
N VAL A 1143 29.59 -64.32 48.28
CA VAL A 1143 28.77 -65.01 47.28
C VAL A 1143 28.48 -66.44 47.76
N ASN A 1144 27.40 -66.63 48.52
CA ASN A 1144 26.63 -67.87 48.69
C ASN A 1144 25.55 -67.70 49.77
N LEU A 1145 24.38 -67.19 49.38
CA LEU A 1145 23.08 -67.34 50.03
C LEU A 1145 22.00 -66.75 49.12
N TYR A 1146 20.82 -67.39 49.04
CA TYR A 1146 19.68 -66.99 48.19
C TYR A 1146 19.85 -67.07 46.66
N LEU A 1147 20.22 -68.26 46.19
CA LEU A 1147 19.57 -68.87 45.02
C LEU A 1147 19.11 -70.27 45.43
N ASN A 1148 17.77 -70.48 45.46
CA ASN A 1148 17.03 -71.73 45.27
C ASN A 1148 15.63 -71.63 45.90
N GLU A 1149 14.61 -71.43 45.06
CA GLU A 1149 13.45 -72.33 44.98
C GLU A 1149 12.72 -72.05 43.65
N GLU A 1150 12.10 -73.07 43.06
CA GLU A 1150 11.66 -73.07 41.65
C GLU A 1150 10.36 -73.88 41.47
N ASN A 1151 9.61 -73.56 40.40
CA ASN A 1151 8.39 -74.25 39.92
C ASN A 1151 7.09 -73.96 40.73
N SER A 1152 5.88 -73.97 40.15
CA SER A 1152 5.48 -74.60 38.88
C SER A 1152 4.26 -73.92 38.18
N ASN A 1153 4.32 -73.88 36.84
CA ASN A 1153 3.22 -74.05 35.87
C ASN A 1153 1.93 -73.19 35.91
N ARG A 1154 1.69 -72.45 34.82
CA ARG A 1154 0.68 -72.84 33.79
C ARG A 1154 0.88 -72.09 32.45
N MET A 1155 0.57 -72.76 31.34
CA MET A 1155 0.61 -72.22 29.96
C MET A 1155 -0.80 -71.98 29.40
N HIS A 1156 -0.92 -71.03 28.46
CA HIS A 1156 -1.63 -71.08 27.15
C HIS A 1156 -1.37 -69.72 26.45
N SER A 1157 -0.72 -69.57 25.28
CA SER A 1157 -1.03 -70.04 23.91
C SER A 1157 -2.34 -69.44 23.36
N ILE A 1158 -2.35 -68.37 22.54
CA ILE A 1158 -2.34 -68.30 21.04
C ILE A 1158 -2.77 -66.86 20.64
N ALA A 1159 -2.46 -66.19 19.52
CA ALA A 1159 -1.38 -66.18 18.49
C ALA A 1159 -1.53 -64.87 17.63
N PRO A 1160 -0.56 -64.44 16.77
CA PRO A 1160 -0.52 -63.06 16.22
C PRO A 1160 -0.92 -62.89 14.73
N MET A 1161 -1.27 -61.63 14.35
CA MET A 1161 -1.38 -61.10 12.98
C MET A 1161 -1.27 -59.55 12.99
N ASN A 1162 -0.93 -58.85 11.91
CA ASN A 1162 0.13 -59.08 10.90
C ASN A 1162 0.48 -57.74 10.20
N ILE A 1163 1.61 -57.66 9.47
CA ILE A 1163 2.10 -56.43 8.80
C ILE A 1163 1.67 -56.39 7.32
N VAL A 1164 1.31 -55.21 6.78
CA VAL A 1164 1.36 -54.90 5.33
C VAL A 1164 1.84 -53.46 5.06
N ASP A 1165 3.09 -53.37 4.59
CA ASP A 1165 3.73 -52.49 3.59
C ASP A 1165 3.25 -51.07 3.21
N SER A 1166 4.28 -50.24 2.99
CA SER A 1166 4.28 -48.99 2.20
C SER A 1166 4.48 -49.23 0.69
N PRO A 1167 4.33 -48.18 -0.15
CA PRO A 1167 5.31 -47.92 -1.21
C PRO A 1167 6.00 -46.55 -1.10
N LYS A 1168 7.06 -46.33 -1.90
CA LYS A 1168 7.96 -45.15 -1.89
C LYS A 1168 8.15 -44.55 -3.29
N MET A 1169 8.80 -43.37 -3.32
CA MET A 1169 9.60 -42.79 -4.42
C MET A 1169 8.83 -42.14 -5.60
N PRO A 1170 9.48 -41.27 -6.42
CA PRO A 1170 10.92 -40.91 -6.44
C PRO A 1170 11.27 -39.43 -6.18
N TYR A 1171 12.58 -39.17 -6.06
CA TYR A 1171 13.25 -37.86 -5.96
C TYR A 1171 13.79 -37.39 -7.33
N ILE A 1172 14.04 -36.07 -7.48
CA ILE A 1172 14.97 -35.49 -8.46
C ILE A 1172 15.79 -34.38 -7.74
N SER A 1173 17.04 -34.16 -8.15
CA SER A 1173 17.99 -33.14 -7.64
C SER A 1173 18.62 -32.36 -8.83
N ASP A 1174 19.47 -31.33 -8.71
CA ASP A 1174 20.29 -30.85 -7.58
C ASP A 1174 19.85 -29.43 -7.10
N ASN A 1175 20.58 -28.56 -6.40
CA ASN A 1175 21.97 -28.09 -6.54
C ASN A 1175 22.56 -27.57 -5.21
N LYS A 1176 23.88 -27.34 -5.14
CA LYS A 1176 24.67 -27.21 -3.90
C LYS A 1176 25.17 -25.79 -3.57
N GLY A 1177 25.50 -25.61 -2.29
CA GLY A 1177 26.25 -24.47 -1.72
C GLY A 1177 25.62 -23.98 -0.40
N GLU A 1178 26.30 -23.87 0.75
CA GLU A 1178 27.71 -24.16 1.10
C GLU A 1178 27.83 -24.77 2.52
N GLU A 1179 29.08 -24.92 2.98
CA GLU A 1179 29.58 -25.47 4.25
C GLU A 1179 29.29 -24.59 5.49
N SER A 1180 29.43 -25.02 6.77
CA SER A 1180 29.49 -26.37 7.39
C SER A 1180 29.17 -26.23 8.93
N PRO A 1181 29.61 -27.05 9.92
CA PRO A 1181 28.65 -27.57 10.91
C PRO A 1181 28.91 -27.21 12.37
N GLU A 1182 27.87 -27.34 13.22
CA GLU A 1182 28.10 -27.75 14.61
C GLU A 1182 27.01 -28.70 15.13
N LYS A 1183 27.41 -29.71 15.90
CA LYS A 1183 26.52 -30.66 16.58
C LYS A 1183 26.66 -30.46 18.07
N GLN A 1184 25.56 -30.47 18.83
CA GLN A 1184 25.60 -30.91 20.21
C GLN A 1184 24.28 -31.54 20.67
N ALA A 1185 24.36 -32.37 21.70
CA ALA A 1185 23.31 -33.31 22.09
C ALA A 1185 22.61 -32.89 23.39
N TRP A 1186 21.48 -33.54 23.69
CA TRP A 1186 20.67 -33.26 24.88
C TRP A 1186 21.28 -33.89 26.15
N SER A 1187 21.50 -33.10 27.20
CA SER A 1187 21.76 -33.61 28.56
C SER A 1187 21.38 -32.62 29.68
N ILE A 1188 20.13 -32.75 30.15
CA ILE A 1188 19.65 -32.64 31.55
C ILE A 1188 20.54 -31.87 32.56
N PHE A 1189 20.09 -30.66 32.95
CA PHE A 1189 20.08 -30.02 34.30
C PHE A 1189 21.32 -30.08 35.25
N PRO A 1190 21.66 -28.97 35.97
CA PRO A 1190 20.74 -28.36 36.94
C PRO A 1190 20.66 -26.81 36.97
N ILE A 1191 19.70 -26.32 37.77
CA ILE A 1191 19.31 -24.91 37.92
C ILE A 1191 20.18 -24.20 38.97
N PHE A 1192 20.72 -23.01 38.64
CA PHE A 1192 20.69 -21.80 39.51
C PHE A 1192 21.29 -20.55 38.81
N SER A 1193 20.51 -19.90 37.97
CA SER A 1193 20.80 -18.53 37.48
C SER A 1193 19.50 -17.86 37.02
N MET A 1194 19.19 -16.66 37.52
CA MET A 1194 18.03 -15.87 37.08
C MET A 1194 18.37 -15.03 35.85
N PRO A 1195 17.54 -15.06 34.78
CA PRO A 1195 17.39 -13.97 33.83
C PRO A 1195 16.08 -13.21 34.11
N SER A 1196 16.09 -11.89 33.91
CA SER A 1196 14.93 -11.03 34.09
C SER A 1196 14.04 -10.99 32.83
N GLU A 1197 12.91 -11.71 32.82
CA GLU A 1197 11.85 -11.52 31.81
C GLU A 1197 10.50 -12.06 32.33
N THR A 1198 9.53 -11.18 32.60
CA THR A 1198 8.28 -11.54 33.31
C THR A 1198 7.25 -12.29 32.46
N ASN A 1199 7.30 -12.20 31.13
CA ASN A 1199 6.21 -12.66 30.27
C ASN A 1199 6.23 -14.16 29.88
N LYS A 1200 7.26 -14.93 30.26
CA LYS A 1200 7.35 -16.38 29.92
C LYS A 1200 6.67 -17.30 30.95
N ALA A 1201 6.44 -16.82 32.18
CA ALA A 1201 5.90 -17.64 33.27
C ALA A 1201 4.47 -18.15 33.02
N LEU A 1202 3.63 -17.36 32.31
CA LEU A 1202 2.22 -17.68 32.11
C LEU A 1202 1.93 -18.85 31.14
N ASN A 1203 2.90 -19.22 30.29
CA ASN A 1203 2.71 -20.32 29.32
C ASN A 1203 3.11 -21.69 29.90
N CYS A 1204 4.09 -21.75 30.80
CA CYS A 1204 4.56 -23.02 31.37
C CYS A 1204 3.48 -23.74 32.20
N SER A 1205 2.55 -23.01 32.82
CA SER A 1205 1.44 -23.60 33.57
C SER A 1205 0.40 -24.33 32.70
N LYS A 1206 0.33 -24.00 31.39
CA LYS A 1206 -0.58 -24.65 30.44
C LYS A 1206 -0.02 -25.93 29.82
N GLU A 1207 1.30 -26.08 29.75
CA GLU A 1207 1.94 -27.33 29.26
C GLU A 1207 2.14 -28.38 30.36
N PHE A 1208 2.21 -27.98 31.64
CA PHE A 1208 2.32 -28.93 32.76
C PHE A 1208 1.04 -29.76 33.02
N TRP A 1209 -0.08 -29.40 32.38
CA TRP A 1209 -1.39 -30.08 32.49
C TRP A 1209 -1.88 -30.63 31.14
N LYS A 1210 -0.96 -30.95 30.23
CA LYS A 1210 -1.24 -31.48 28.89
C LYS A 1210 -0.49 -32.77 28.63
#